data_AF-A0A932UMT9-F1
#
_entry.id   AF-A0A932UMT9-F1
#
_cell.length_a   1.000
_cell.length_b   1.000
_cell.length_c   1.000
_cell.angle_alpha   90.00
_cell.angle_beta   90.00
_cell.angle_gamma   90.00
#
_symmetry.space_group_name_H-M   'P 1'
#
loop_
_entity.id
_entity.type
_entity.pdbx_description
1 polymer ?
#
loop_
_entity_poly.entity_id
_entity_poly.type
_entity_poly.pdbx_seq_one_letter_code
_entity_poly.pdbx_strand_id
1 'polypeptide(L)'
;MLGQQGRPILALLLFFVSLVVFHRETAFLFEGDPKLIAEVTENFNHGVVQRPEALENHGFVAGPKGWSLPPHTSGRLIYRSPQPIGPEGAVSLVLFFYRPSHEVTNALKLSLDAGRTFTTIARNVHFLGSRIDLTPYLPSDGVFLLLFEATNEAASPLLVLDKMDLRVFEGRPPMPPSPLLMTLAFLAFSLAIILLTPTWKQALPLLFILGVGFFIRYLNIERVLYSTLDPDAQLYRALIERMTLFGENGFYSANFSIREPFFLLVTKAFFLFFGPSDTHLRFISFFLSLVTILLSYRLARDLFGEGLGLLAALAMALNVPLMIESGRGLRLELEMVLLLLFCHVGFVKQGMKPISRFLLLGLLGGLIVLTRSSYLPGLALLMGASAVTHERRLKRIALMGSLSVLLMVLLLAPHQFMIYNRHGDLFWDTNLHTRWYANLEFGGKPGFPSREELEKNAYAGPKLTYAQYLFTLHTPAEAMIGTLRGFVKIAGGMNLVGYRGPVAALLGFDPGWVDHLVTAIGALGLLVALLSPGFRWLPLTFLALTFPVAFLYDKGLTEPYRLTMQAFSFFLLSGLLAVRYGLKVGRERSGQILARPLPSSSPEVSMDGKSGKDQEWPMRERWILLAILALAVGLRFYRITDLGLTHWDEGLYASAGRLLTYQGFQALPALRLIEAPPLFSILAGLVQGLFGRADWPTIAVSAAAGTVTVYLLYVLGKKLSGPEAGLFAAATVAFSTYHVIYSRMALTEATFILFALLTLLWFHTALTEDSLRHSLLAGVAAGLMLNTKYAGSFVLTPLVLVGVLRLGAPLVARWKVSEEKGEEPFGWRPKVIGLSLFLLVGVGLFIPWVLFVAARSGTEQLVSRPVGFTALATGGLVATPPTLILAYFLRWTSPAFLLFTLIGASLALARRRLSDGLLMAYLLIYSLGVMVYLSYPRLALPLLPALALLAGKGLKALLDVARGKILKTVILVVASLTALDLLQRSVPLLAITTDGYRRAAELLETAPKGLLIFEKMQSHFRFYTSRPLHLADHPKVRLALAQEGTKYFFVDQTLTWEAFPERLFEQNRDRLKLIAKLPNPTYEIVYLQPASLEKMRRLANNEIPDEYRYIFVYRTDQPLVLPD
;
A
#
# COMPACT_ATOMS: atom_id res chain seq x y z
N MET A 1 24.58 12.72 22.87
CA MET A 1 25.51 11.98 23.74
C MET A 1 26.91 11.81 23.15
N LEU A 2 27.14 11.87 21.82
CA LEU A 2 28.51 11.91 21.27
C LEU A 2 28.71 13.18 20.41
N GLY A 3 29.76 13.95 20.72
CA GLY A 3 30.16 15.18 20.01
C GLY A 3 30.61 14.92 18.57
N GLN A 4 31.04 15.94 17.82
CA GLN A 4 31.59 15.71 16.46
C GLN A 4 32.74 14.69 16.46
N GLN A 5 33.54 14.66 17.53
CA GLN A 5 34.65 13.72 17.71
C GLN A 5 34.22 12.27 18.00
N GLY A 6 33.02 12.04 18.57
CA GLY A 6 32.53 10.70 18.90
C GLY A 6 31.74 10.02 17.77
N ARG A 7 31.41 10.75 16.69
CA ARG A 7 30.66 10.20 15.55
C ARG A 7 31.44 9.21 14.69
N PRO A 8 32.73 9.46 14.35
CA PRO A 8 33.53 8.48 13.62
C PRO A 8 33.67 7.17 14.39
N ILE A 9 33.84 7.25 15.71
CA ILE A 9 33.92 6.08 16.60
C ILE A 9 32.59 5.32 16.61
N LEU A 10 31.47 6.03 16.75
CA LEU A 10 30.14 5.40 16.68
C LEU A 10 29.86 4.79 15.30
N ALA A 11 30.25 5.46 14.21
CA ALA A 11 30.08 4.96 12.86
C ALA A 11 30.91 3.69 12.63
N LEU A 12 32.17 3.66 13.09
CA LEU A 12 33.03 2.48 13.06
C LEU A 12 32.46 1.35 13.91
N LEU A 13 32.04 1.62 15.16
CA LEU A 13 31.38 0.64 16.02
C LEU A 13 30.13 0.07 15.37
N LEU A 14 29.27 0.93 14.84
CA LEU A 14 28.03 0.50 14.19
C LEU A 14 28.33 -0.30 12.92
N PHE A 15 29.37 0.05 12.15
CA PHE A 15 29.83 -0.73 11.00
C PHE A 15 30.31 -2.13 11.41
N PHE A 16 31.21 -2.24 12.41
CA PHE A 16 31.73 -3.53 12.88
C PHE A 16 30.64 -4.39 13.54
N VAL A 17 29.79 -3.80 14.38
CA VAL A 17 28.65 -4.51 14.99
C VAL A 17 27.69 -4.99 13.91
N SER A 18 27.40 -4.18 12.89
CA SER A 18 26.55 -4.60 11.76
C SER A 18 27.18 -5.75 10.99
N LEU A 19 28.49 -5.72 10.77
CA LEU A 19 29.21 -6.78 10.06
C LEU A 19 29.20 -8.11 10.84
N VAL A 20 29.25 -8.06 12.18
CA VAL A 20 29.11 -9.25 13.04
C VAL A 20 27.67 -9.74 13.10
N VAL A 21 26.70 -8.85 13.36
CA VAL A 21 25.28 -9.19 13.50
C VAL A 21 24.72 -9.73 12.19
N PHE A 22 25.08 -9.12 11.06
CA PHE A 22 24.58 -9.44 9.73
C PHE A 22 25.59 -10.21 8.87
N HIS A 23 26.54 -10.94 9.48
CA HIS A 23 27.61 -11.63 8.75
C HIS A 23 27.07 -12.61 7.68
N ARG A 24 25.97 -13.31 7.95
CA ARG A 24 25.31 -14.24 7.01
C ARG A 24 24.69 -13.50 5.84
N GLU A 25 23.98 -12.41 6.11
CA GLU A 25 23.38 -11.56 5.09
C GLU A 25 24.47 -10.96 4.18
N THR A 26 25.58 -10.53 4.75
CA THR A 26 26.70 -10.01 3.97
C THR A 26 27.42 -11.10 3.18
N ALA A 27 27.58 -12.30 3.74
CA ALA A 27 28.22 -13.43 3.07
C ALA A 27 27.43 -13.89 1.84
N PHE A 28 26.10 -13.90 1.93
CA PHE A 28 25.21 -14.25 0.81
C PHE A 28 25.45 -13.41 -0.46
N LEU A 29 25.87 -12.13 -0.32
CA LEU A 29 26.19 -11.29 -1.49
C LEU A 29 27.40 -11.78 -2.28
N PHE A 30 28.25 -12.62 -1.69
CA PHE A 30 29.44 -13.20 -2.30
C PHE A 30 29.26 -14.68 -2.66
N GLU A 31 28.11 -15.28 -2.36
CA GLU A 31 27.79 -16.65 -2.74
C GLU A 31 27.36 -16.71 -4.21
N GLY A 32 28.00 -17.58 -4.99
CA GLY A 32 27.64 -17.83 -6.38
C GLY A 32 26.44 -18.78 -6.51
N ASP A 33 25.82 -18.77 -7.68
CA ASP A 33 24.78 -19.75 -8.01
C ASP A 33 25.39 -21.15 -8.18
N PRO A 34 24.73 -22.22 -7.70
CA PRO A 34 25.16 -23.58 -8.01
C PRO A 34 25.05 -23.84 -9.52
N LYS A 35 25.86 -24.77 -10.02
CA LYS A 35 25.85 -25.13 -11.43
C LYS A 35 24.49 -25.70 -11.82
N LEU A 36 23.87 -25.10 -12.84
CA LEU A 36 22.68 -25.64 -13.47
C LEU A 36 23.06 -26.90 -14.26
N ILE A 37 22.38 -28.02 -13.98
CA ILE A 37 22.60 -29.28 -14.70
C ILE A 37 21.55 -29.48 -15.79
N ALA A 38 20.27 -29.17 -15.52
CA ALA A 38 19.21 -29.22 -16.52
C ALA A 38 18.06 -28.27 -16.19
N GLU A 39 17.30 -27.90 -17.22
CA GLU A 39 16.10 -27.10 -17.10
C GLU A 39 15.02 -27.55 -18.09
N VAL A 40 13.76 -27.40 -17.69
CA VAL A 40 12.57 -27.55 -18.53
C VAL A 40 11.81 -26.24 -18.44
N THR A 41 11.70 -25.55 -19.57
CA THR A 41 11.06 -24.22 -19.61
C THR A 41 9.91 -24.22 -20.60
N GLU A 42 8.70 -23.97 -20.11
CA GLU A 42 7.58 -23.59 -20.95
C GLU A 42 7.30 -22.10 -20.78
N ASN A 43 7.52 -21.32 -21.83
CA ASN A 43 7.31 -19.89 -21.81
C ASN A 43 6.59 -19.45 -23.09
N PHE A 44 5.38 -18.91 -22.91
CA PHE A 44 4.49 -18.54 -24.00
C PHE A 44 4.66 -17.06 -24.36
N ASN A 45 5.88 -16.69 -24.75
CA ASN A 45 6.14 -15.36 -25.29
C ASN A 45 5.75 -15.32 -26.78
N HIS A 46 4.86 -14.39 -27.15
CA HIS A 46 4.44 -14.14 -28.54
C HIS A 46 3.66 -15.26 -29.26
N GLY A 47 2.89 -16.09 -28.56
CA GLY A 47 1.98 -17.00 -29.27
C GLY A 47 2.40 -18.45 -29.37
N VAL A 48 3.67 -18.76 -29.11
CA VAL A 48 4.28 -20.03 -29.52
C VAL A 48 4.93 -20.71 -28.32
N VAL A 49 4.59 -21.97 -28.07
CA VAL A 49 5.35 -22.83 -27.15
C VAL A 49 6.67 -23.12 -27.83
N GLN A 50 7.78 -22.56 -27.36
CA GLN A 50 9.07 -22.77 -28.02
C GLN A 50 9.42 -24.27 -28.10
N ARG A 51 9.05 -25.05 -27.07
CA ARG A 51 9.02 -26.52 -27.06
C ARG A 51 7.99 -26.98 -26.01
N PRO A 52 6.85 -27.59 -26.37
CA PRO A 52 6.02 -28.27 -25.39
C PRO A 52 6.75 -29.55 -24.96
N GLU A 53 7.40 -29.51 -23.79
CA GLU A 53 8.07 -30.68 -23.20
C GLU A 53 7.12 -31.50 -22.31
N ALA A 54 5.85 -31.11 -22.25
CA ALA A 54 4.80 -31.91 -21.63
C ALA A 54 4.76 -33.31 -22.27
N LEU A 55 4.91 -34.35 -21.44
CA LEU A 55 4.77 -35.74 -21.85
C LEU A 55 3.34 -36.04 -22.28
N GLU A 56 2.35 -35.45 -21.59
CA GLU A 56 0.93 -35.64 -21.85
C GLU A 56 0.18 -34.32 -21.68
N ASN A 57 -0.76 -34.05 -22.58
CA ASN A 57 -1.74 -32.97 -22.46
C ASN A 57 -3.15 -33.51 -22.73
N HIS A 58 -4.03 -33.38 -21.75
CA HIS A 58 -5.46 -33.64 -21.88
C HIS A 58 -6.26 -32.37 -21.55
N GLY A 59 -7.14 -31.94 -22.45
CA GLY A 59 -8.10 -30.86 -22.20
C GLY A 59 -7.55 -29.42 -22.27
N PHE A 60 -6.24 -29.20 -22.08
CA PHE A 60 -5.68 -27.86 -22.23
C PHE A 60 -5.47 -27.47 -23.69
N VAL A 61 -5.83 -26.24 -24.01
CA VAL A 61 -5.63 -25.62 -25.32
C VAL A 61 -4.50 -24.60 -25.22
N ALA A 62 -3.45 -24.80 -25.99
CA ALA A 62 -2.35 -23.84 -26.10
C ALA A 62 -2.85 -22.57 -26.79
N GLY A 63 -2.62 -21.42 -26.16
CA GLY A 63 -2.94 -20.11 -26.69
C GLY A 63 -1.78 -19.14 -26.51
N PRO A 64 -1.90 -17.91 -27.04
CA PRO A 64 -0.78 -16.97 -27.07
C PRO A 64 -0.36 -16.39 -25.72
N LYS A 65 -1.07 -16.74 -24.66
CA LYS A 65 -0.80 -16.34 -23.28
C LYS A 65 -0.50 -17.55 -22.36
N GLY A 66 -0.42 -18.76 -22.91
CA GLY A 66 -0.31 -20.00 -22.14
C GLY A 66 -1.37 -21.05 -22.44
N TRP A 67 -1.39 -22.08 -21.60
CA TRP A 67 -2.40 -23.12 -21.55
C TRP A 67 -3.70 -22.62 -20.92
N SER A 68 -4.78 -22.75 -21.68
CA SER A 68 -6.12 -22.37 -21.27
C SER A 68 -7.06 -23.57 -21.24
N LEU A 69 -8.11 -23.48 -20.43
CA LEU A 69 -9.20 -24.46 -20.42
C LEU A 69 -10.45 -23.85 -21.06
N PRO A 70 -11.09 -24.54 -22.02
CA PRO A 70 -12.41 -24.18 -22.50
C PRO A 70 -13.47 -24.14 -21.38
N PRO A 71 -14.61 -23.47 -21.60
CA PRO A 71 -15.73 -23.47 -20.65
C PRO A 71 -16.17 -24.89 -20.27
N HIS A 72 -16.46 -25.12 -18.99
CA HIS A 72 -16.98 -26.39 -18.46
C HIS A 72 -16.11 -27.63 -18.75
N THR A 73 -14.79 -27.46 -18.82
CA THR A 73 -13.84 -28.56 -19.08
C THR A 73 -12.86 -28.76 -17.95
N SER A 74 -12.26 -29.95 -17.89
CA SER A 74 -11.11 -30.25 -17.03
C SER A 74 -9.93 -30.67 -17.88
N GLY A 75 -8.72 -30.39 -17.39
CA GLY A 75 -7.50 -30.79 -18.08
C GLY A 75 -6.38 -31.22 -17.16
N ARG A 76 -5.40 -31.91 -17.76
CA ARG A 76 -4.17 -32.43 -17.14
C ARG A 76 -2.95 -32.17 -18.02
N LEU A 77 -1.87 -31.69 -17.43
CA LEU A 77 -0.54 -31.59 -18.05
C LEU A 77 0.48 -32.37 -17.21
N ILE A 78 1.25 -33.25 -17.83
CA ILE A 78 2.30 -34.04 -17.15
C ILE A 78 3.67 -33.69 -17.70
N TYR A 79 4.61 -33.38 -16.81
CA TYR A 79 6.01 -33.11 -17.13
C TYR A 79 6.93 -34.10 -16.45
N ARG A 80 8.01 -34.48 -17.13
CA ARG A 80 9.08 -35.30 -16.56
C ARG A 80 10.19 -34.42 -16.01
N SER A 81 10.85 -34.87 -14.95
CA SER A 81 12.16 -34.31 -14.61
C SER A 81 13.14 -34.55 -15.76
N PRO A 82 13.96 -33.54 -16.14
CA PRO A 82 14.83 -33.64 -17.31
C PRO A 82 15.92 -34.71 -17.14
N GLN A 83 16.29 -35.02 -15.90
CA GLN A 83 17.26 -36.05 -15.53
C GLN A 83 17.07 -36.48 -14.05
N PRO A 84 17.74 -37.55 -13.59
CA PRO A 84 17.78 -37.90 -12.17
C PRO A 84 18.45 -36.81 -11.33
N ILE A 85 17.93 -36.58 -10.14
CA ILE A 85 18.57 -35.71 -9.14
C ILE A 85 19.72 -36.51 -8.53
N GLY A 86 20.92 -35.94 -8.46
CA GLY A 86 22.02 -36.55 -7.73
C GLY A 86 21.87 -36.35 -6.21
N PRO A 87 22.70 -37.00 -5.38
CA PRO A 87 22.54 -37.00 -3.93
C PRO A 87 22.61 -35.62 -3.25
N GLU A 88 23.30 -34.65 -3.87
CA GLU A 88 23.34 -33.25 -3.42
C GLU A 88 22.52 -32.29 -4.30
N GLY A 89 21.80 -32.83 -5.29
CA GLY A 89 21.05 -32.04 -6.26
C GLY A 89 19.82 -31.36 -5.66
N ALA A 90 19.45 -30.21 -6.23
CA ALA A 90 18.28 -29.45 -5.81
C ALA A 90 17.38 -29.09 -6.98
N VAL A 91 16.08 -28.96 -6.70
CA VAL A 91 15.06 -28.71 -7.73
C VAL A 91 14.24 -27.48 -7.36
N SER A 92 14.24 -26.51 -8.28
CA SER A 92 13.45 -25.29 -8.17
C SER A 92 12.41 -25.24 -9.28
N LEU A 93 11.17 -24.93 -8.93
CA LEU A 93 10.06 -24.72 -9.86
C LEU A 93 9.55 -23.29 -9.74
N VAL A 94 9.57 -22.53 -10.83
CA VAL A 94 8.89 -21.23 -10.93
C VAL A 94 7.68 -21.43 -11.85
N LEU A 95 6.48 -21.07 -11.37
CA LEU A 95 5.27 -21.20 -12.18
C LEU A 95 4.33 -20.00 -12.12
N PHE A 96 3.62 -19.81 -13.22
CA PHE A 96 2.51 -18.88 -13.38
C PHE A 96 1.23 -19.70 -13.58
N PHE A 97 0.65 -20.14 -12.47
CA PHE A 97 -0.49 -21.06 -12.41
C PHE A 97 -1.69 -20.37 -11.77
N TYR A 98 -2.67 -20.08 -12.60
CA TYR A 98 -3.75 -19.15 -12.30
C TYR A 98 -4.98 -19.88 -11.79
N ARG A 99 -5.60 -19.24 -10.79
CA ARG A 99 -7.00 -19.42 -10.40
C ARG A 99 -7.69 -18.05 -10.49
N PRO A 100 -8.17 -17.64 -11.67
CA PRO A 100 -8.69 -16.28 -11.89
C PRO A 100 -10.05 -16.04 -11.22
N SER A 101 -10.84 -17.08 -10.99
CA SER A 101 -12.12 -17.03 -10.27
C SER A 101 -12.32 -18.26 -9.38
N HIS A 102 -13.34 -18.22 -8.53
CA HIS A 102 -13.70 -19.38 -7.71
C HIS A 102 -14.17 -20.58 -8.53
N GLU A 103 -14.68 -20.33 -9.75
CA GLU A 103 -15.15 -21.31 -10.74
C GLU A 103 -14.01 -22.06 -11.42
N VAL A 104 -12.76 -21.60 -11.26
CA VAL A 104 -11.58 -22.38 -11.65
C VAL A 104 -11.04 -23.09 -10.43
N THR A 105 -10.83 -24.39 -10.53
CA THR A 105 -10.06 -25.16 -9.54
C THR A 105 -8.77 -25.63 -10.17
N ASN A 106 -7.72 -25.76 -9.35
CA ASN A 106 -6.41 -26.16 -9.85
C ASN A 106 -5.62 -26.96 -8.80
N ALA A 107 -4.69 -27.80 -9.22
CA ALA A 107 -3.83 -28.60 -8.34
C ALA A 107 -2.47 -28.89 -8.99
N LEU A 108 -1.42 -28.79 -8.18
CA LEU A 108 -0.07 -29.24 -8.51
C LEU A 108 0.22 -30.52 -7.73
N LYS A 109 0.60 -31.59 -8.43
CA LYS A 109 0.89 -32.90 -7.88
C LYS A 109 2.24 -33.42 -8.37
N LEU A 110 2.82 -34.36 -7.61
CA LEU A 110 4.10 -34.97 -7.91
C LEU A 110 4.04 -36.49 -7.75
N SER A 111 4.68 -37.23 -8.65
CA SER A 111 4.81 -38.68 -8.61
C SER A 111 6.27 -39.12 -8.64
N LEU A 112 6.60 -40.12 -7.82
CA LEU A 112 7.93 -40.72 -7.70
C LEU A 112 8.01 -42.16 -8.26
N ASP A 113 6.85 -42.73 -8.63
CA ASP A 113 6.69 -44.14 -9.01
C ASP A 113 6.21 -44.28 -10.45
N ALA A 114 6.73 -43.42 -11.34
CA ALA A 114 6.38 -43.36 -12.75
C ALA A 114 4.88 -43.15 -13.03
N GLY A 115 4.20 -42.37 -12.19
CA GLY A 115 2.80 -41.96 -12.39
C GLY A 115 1.75 -42.89 -11.77
N ARG A 116 2.15 -43.90 -10.99
CA ARG A 116 1.19 -44.80 -10.32
C ARG A 116 0.48 -44.11 -9.16
N THR A 117 1.20 -43.26 -8.41
CA THR A 117 0.64 -42.45 -7.32
C THR A 117 1.09 -41.00 -7.42
N PHE A 118 0.18 -40.07 -7.13
CA PHE A 118 0.43 -38.63 -7.16
C PHE A 118 0.12 -37.99 -5.80
N THR A 119 1.14 -37.35 -5.21
CA THR A 119 1.01 -36.58 -3.97
C THR A 119 0.69 -35.12 -4.29
N THR A 120 -0.31 -34.53 -3.63
CA THR A 120 -0.69 -33.12 -3.87
C THR A 120 0.25 -32.18 -3.13
N ILE A 121 0.93 -31.31 -3.88
CA ILE A 121 1.81 -30.26 -3.34
C ILE A 121 1.00 -29.00 -3.04
N ALA A 122 0.09 -28.62 -3.95
CA ALA A 122 -0.75 -27.44 -3.77
C ALA A 122 -2.12 -27.61 -4.45
N ARG A 123 -3.16 -26.98 -3.88
CA ARG A 123 -4.54 -27.04 -4.38
C ARG A 123 -5.22 -25.68 -4.29
N ASN A 124 -5.90 -25.29 -5.36
CA ASN A 124 -6.70 -24.06 -5.49
C ASN A 124 -5.92 -22.78 -5.20
N VAL A 125 -4.66 -22.76 -5.65
CA VAL A 125 -3.66 -21.72 -5.39
C VAL A 125 -3.41 -20.89 -6.64
N HIS A 126 -3.08 -19.62 -6.44
CA HIS A 126 -2.76 -18.70 -7.52
C HIS A 126 -1.27 -18.34 -7.45
N PHE A 127 -0.44 -19.00 -8.26
CA PHE A 127 1.00 -18.75 -8.32
C PHE A 127 1.34 -17.77 -9.44
N LEU A 128 2.04 -16.68 -9.12
CA LEU A 128 2.41 -15.61 -10.07
C LEU A 128 3.93 -15.45 -10.14
N GLY A 129 4.60 -16.45 -10.71
CA GLY A 129 6.06 -16.52 -10.79
C GLY A 129 6.71 -16.70 -9.42
N SER A 130 6.00 -17.31 -8.47
CA SER A 130 6.55 -17.69 -7.17
C SER A 130 7.44 -18.93 -7.34
N ARG A 131 8.59 -18.92 -6.66
CA ARG A 131 9.49 -20.08 -6.59
C ARG A 131 8.96 -21.10 -5.58
N ILE A 132 8.99 -22.38 -5.97
CA ILE A 132 8.72 -23.53 -5.13
C ILE A 132 10.00 -24.37 -5.08
N ASP A 133 10.55 -24.56 -3.87
CA ASP A 133 11.62 -25.53 -3.64
C ASP A 133 11.00 -26.93 -3.57
N LEU A 134 11.22 -27.73 -4.61
CA LEU A 134 10.70 -29.10 -4.69
C LEU A 134 11.63 -30.11 -4.01
N THR A 135 12.86 -29.72 -3.68
CA THR A 135 13.89 -30.58 -3.08
C THR A 135 13.40 -31.37 -1.87
N PRO A 136 12.63 -30.80 -0.91
CA PRO A 136 12.14 -31.55 0.26
C PRO A 136 11.17 -32.70 -0.07
N TYR A 137 10.57 -32.71 -1.26
CA TYR A 137 9.58 -33.70 -1.68
C TYR A 137 10.18 -34.82 -2.54
N LEU A 138 11.49 -34.77 -2.79
CA LEU A 138 12.18 -35.60 -3.78
C LEU A 138 13.23 -36.49 -3.08
N PRO A 139 13.35 -37.77 -3.45
CA PRO A 139 14.45 -38.62 -2.99
C PRO A 139 15.76 -38.18 -3.65
N SER A 140 16.88 -38.50 -3.00
CA SER A 140 18.24 -38.17 -3.45
C SER A 140 18.66 -38.84 -4.75
N ASP A 141 17.91 -39.85 -5.23
CA ASP A 141 18.14 -40.55 -6.49
C ASP A 141 16.79 -40.89 -7.15
N GLY A 142 16.43 -40.27 -8.28
CA GLY A 142 15.21 -40.62 -8.99
C GLY A 142 14.73 -39.61 -10.04
N VAL A 143 13.90 -40.10 -10.97
CA VAL A 143 13.14 -39.29 -11.93
C VAL A 143 11.74 -39.09 -11.36
N PHE A 144 11.21 -37.87 -11.40
CA PHE A 144 9.86 -37.55 -10.92
C PHE A 144 8.97 -37.03 -12.05
N LEU A 145 7.65 -37.11 -11.86
CA LEU A 145 6.65 -36.48 -12.72
C LEU A 145 5.93 -35.36 -11.98
N LEU A 146 5.69 -34.24 -12.67
CA LEU A 146 4.82 -33.16 -12.21
C LEU A 146 3.50 -33.22 -12.97
N LEU A 147 2.38 -33.18 -12.24
CA LEU A 147 1.04 -33.16 -12.80
C LEU A 147 0.34 -31.86 -12.41
N PHE A 148 -0.08 -31.10 -13.41
CA PHE A 148 -0.95 -29.95 -13.27
C PHE A 148 -2.38 -30.36 -13.64
N GLU A 149 -3.32 -30.24 -12.71
CA GLU A 149 -4.74 -30.47 -12.97
C GLU A 149 -5.51 -29.17 -12.78
N ALA A 150 -6.52 -28.93 -13.62
CA ALA A 150 -7.46 -27.84 -13.41
C ALA A 150 -8.83 -28.14 -14.01
N THR A 151 -9.84 -27.47 -13.48
CA THR A 151 -11.22 -27.50 -13.98
C THR A 151 -11.71 -26.07 -14.12
N ASN A 152 -12.30 -25.74 -15.27
CA ASN A 152 -12.93 -24.45 -15.53
C ASN A 152 -14.45 -24.62 -15.60
N GLU A 153 -15.17 -24.14 -14.59
CA GLU A 153 -16.65 -24.15 -14.56
C GLU A 153 -17.26 -22.86 -15.12
N ALA A 154 -16.44 -21.87 -15.51
CA ALA A 154 -16.92 -20.60 -16.03
C ALA A 154 -17.42 -20.73 -17.49
N ALA A 155 -18.28 -19.79 -17.90
CA ALA A 155 -18.84 -19.72 -19.25
C ALA A 155 -17.85 -19.23 -20.33
N SER A 156 -16.60 -18.89 -19.96
CA SER A 156 -15.58 -18.40 -20.87
C SER A 156 -14.26 -19.17 -20.73
N PRO A 157 -13.44 -19.27 -21.79
CA PRO A 157 -12.14 -19.91 -21.70
C PRO A 157 -11.21 -19.08 -20.81
N LEU A 158 -10.50 -19.76 -19.90
CA LEU A 158 -9.65 -19.10 -18.91
C LEU A 158 -8.22 -19.64 -18.99
N LEU A 159 -7.25 -18.72 -18.88
CA LEU A 159 -5.83 -19.04 -18.78
C LEU A 159 -5.55 -19.69 -17.42
N VAL A 160 -4.82 -20.79 -17.43
CA VAL A 160 -4.52 -21.58 -16.23
C VAL A 160 -3.02 -21.72 -16.03
N LEU A 161 -2.21 -21.95 -17.08
CA LEU A 161 -0.75 -22.03 -16.95
C LEU A 161 -0.09 -21.19 -18.05
N ASP A 162 0.59 -20.11 -17.67
CA ASP A 162 1.25 -19.16 -18.59
C ASP A 162 2.73 -19.50 -18.79
N LYS A 163 3.42 -19.84 -17.70
CA LYS A 163 4.85 -20.12 -17.71
C LYS A 163 5.21 -21.14 -16.65
N MET A 164 6.12 -22.05 -17.01
CA MET A 164 6.77 -23.00 -16.12
C MET A 164 8.27 -22.98 -16.36
N ASP A 165 9.05 -22.97 -15.29
CA ASP A 165 10.51 -23.02 -15.32
C ASP A 165 10.99 -23.95 -14.21
N LEU A 166 11.30 -25.19 -14.57
CA LEU A 166 11.76 -26.25 -13.70
C LEU A 166 13.27 -26.41 -13.88
N ARG A 167 14.05 -26.21 -12.83
CA ARG A 167 15.52 -26.22 -12.89
C ARG A 167 16.12 -27.18 -11.87
N VAL A 168 17.15 -27.91 -12.30
CA VAL A 168 17.91 -28.88 -11.51
C VAL A 168 19.35 -28.40 -11.37
N PHE A 169 19.80 -28.26 -10.13
CA PHE A 169 21.13 -27.78 -9.76
C PHE A 169 21.99 -28.90 -9.18
N GLU A 170 23.32 -28.80 -9.34
CA GLU A 170 24.31 -29.77 -8.82
C GLU A 170 24.41 -29.75 -7.30
N GLY A 171 24.13 -28.61 -6.69
CA GLY A 171 24.08 -28.42 -5.24
C GLY A 171 22.86 -27.59 -4.84
N ARG A 172 22.47 -27.66 -3.57
CA ARG A 172 21.37 -26.84 -3.05
C ARG A 172 21.73 -25.35 -3.13
N PRO A 173 20.94 -24.52 -3.83
CA PRO A 173 21.19 -23.09 -3.86
C PRO A 173 21.08 -22.50 -2.45
N PRO A 174 21.90 -21.50 -2.11
CA PRO A 174 21.84 -20.89 -0.80
C PRO A 174 20.47 -20.26 -0.55
N MET A 175 20.00 -20.38 0.68
CA MET A 175 18.71 -19.78 1.05
C MET A 175 18.89 -18.27 1.16
N PRO A 176 18.12 -17.46 0.40
CA PRO A 176 18.21 -16.02 0.51
C PRO A 176 17.82 -15.59 1.94
N PRO A 177 18.57 -14.68 2.57
CA PRO A 177 18.18 -14.12 3.86
C PRO A 177 16.83 -13.43 3.80
N SER A 178 16.14 -13.31 4.94
CA SER A 178 14.84 -12.65 4.96
C SER A 178 14.96 -11.18 4.47
N PRO A 179 13.99 -10.68 3.69
CA PRO A 179 13.97 -9.29 3.22
C PRO A 179 14.13 -8.26 4.35
N LEU A 180 13.54 -8.54 5.52
CA LEU A 180 13.64 -7.67 6.69
C LEU A 180 15.08 -7.59 7.21
N LEU A 181 15.75 -8.73 7.42
CA LEU A 181 17.12 -8.76 7.92
C LEU A 181 18.09 -8.10 6.94
N MET A 182 17.94 -8.37 5.63
CA MET A 182 18.76 -7.73 4.61
C MET A 182 18.54 -6.21 4.57
N THR A 183 17.31 -5.75 4.75
CA THR A 183 17.00 -4.31 4.83
C THR A 183 17.58 -3.67 6.08
N LEU A 184 17.52 -4.35 7.23
CA LEU A 184 18.13 -3.88 8.47
C LEU A 184 19.66 -3.79 8.35
N ALA A 185 20.29 -4.79 7.71
CA ALA A 185 21.71 -4.75 7.39
C ALA A 185 22.05 -3.53 6.52
N PHE A 186 21.34 -3.35 5.40
CA PHE A 186 21.51 -2.19 4.52
C PHE A 186 21.34 -0.85 5.26
N LEU A 187 20.30 -0.71 6.09
CA LEU A 187 20.05 0.49 6.87
C LEU A 187 21.14 0.75 7.89
N ALA A 188 21.66 -0.28 8.54
CA ALA A 188 22.73 -0.17 9.51
C ALA A 188 24.05 0.28 8.85
N PHE A 189 24.47 -0.36 7.75
CA PHE A 189 25.64 0.07 6.98
C PHE A 189 25.50 1.50 6.43
N SER A 190 24.32 1.82 5.89
CA SER A 190 24.04 3.16 5.36
C SER A 190 24.03 4.22 6.47
N LEU A 191 23.50 3.89 7.65
CA LEU A 191 23.53 4.77 8.81
C LEU A 191 24.97 5.02 9.27
N ALA A 192 25.83 3.99 9.32
CA ALA A 192 27.24 4.14 9.66
C ALA A 192 27.94 5.14 8.72
N ILE A 193 27.73 5.03 7.40
CA ILE A 193 28.29 5.95 6.41
C ILE A 193 27.73 7.36 6.60
N ILE A 194 26.41 7.49 6.77
CA ILE A 194 25.76 8.80 6.88
C ILE A 194 26.16 9.51 8.18
N LEU A 195 26.42 8.79 9.27
CA LEU A 195 26.89 9.36 10.55
C LEU A 195 28.25 10.08 10.42
N LEU A 196 29.07 9.73 9.42
CA LEU A 196 30.31 10.44 9.08
C LEU A 196 30.05 11.80 8.44
N THR A 197 28.82 12.09 8.02
CA THR A 197 28.46 13.37 7.39
C THR A 197 27.90 14.37 8.41
N PRO A 198 28.19 15.67 8.26
CA PRO A 198 27.67 16.70 9.17
C PRO A 198 26.15 16.89 9.10
N THR A 199 25.50 16.40 8.03
CA THR A 199 24.06 16.57 7.74
C THR A 199 23.23 15.30 7.96
N TRP A 200 23.74 14.31 8.69
CA TRP A 200 23.09 13.00 8.87
C TRP A 200 21.61 13.03 9.27
N LYS A 201 21.20 14.00 10.11
CA LYS A 201 19.79 14.16 10.53
C LYS A 201 18.86 14.48 9.36
N GLN A 202 19.35 15.26 8.39
CA GLN A 202 18.60 15.61 7.19
C GLN A 202 18.51 14.40 6.24
N ALA A 203 19.46 13.46 6.34
CA ALA A 203 19.48 12.25 5.53
C ALA A 203 18.60 11.11 6.08
N LEU A 204 18.14 11.16 7.34
CA LEU A 204 17.31 10.10 7.93
C LEU A 204 16.00 9.82 7.16
N PRO A 205 15.21 10.82 6.71
CA PRO A 205 14.02 10.54 5.92
C PRO A 205 14.34 9.87 4.59
N LEU A 206 15.44 10.28 3.94
CA LEU A 206 15.90 9.64 2.71
C LEU A 206 16.38 8.22 2.96
N LEU A 207 17.11 7.98 4.05
CA LEU A 207 17.56 6.65 4.45
C LEU A 207 16.38 5.71 4.68
N PHE A 208 15.33 6.17 5.34
CA PHE A 208 14.10 5.40 5.50
C PHE A 208 13.46 5.06 4.14
N ILE A 209 13.37 6.03 3.22
CA ILE A 209 12.84 5.79 1.87
C ILE A 209 13.71 4.80 1.09
N LEU A 210 15.04 4.88 1.20
CA LEU A 210 15.96 3.92 0.60
C LEU A 210 15.79 2.53 1.21
N GLY A 211 15.55 2.42 2.51
CA GLY A 211 15.19 1.16 3.17
C GLY A 211 13.90 0.55 2.65
N VAL A 212 12.85 1.37 2.46
CA VAL A 212 11.60 0.93 1.81
C VAL A 212 11.87 0.47 0.37
N GLY A 213 12.63 1.25 -0.40
CA GLY A 213 13.01 0.92 -1.77
C GLY A 213 13.83 -0.37 -1.87
N PHE A 214 14.75 -0.60 -0.92
CA PHE A 214 15.54 -1.81 -0.77
C PHE A 214 14.64 -3.01 -0.48
N PHE A 215 13.81 -2.92 0.55
CA PHE A 215 12.90 -3.99 0.97
C PHE A 215 12.01 -4.46 -0.18
N ILE A 216 11.35 -3.53 -0.87
CA ILE A 216 10.45 -3.81 -1.99
C ILE A 216 11.19 -4.48 -3.15
N ARG A 217 12.38 -4.00 -3.49
CA ARG A 217 13.19 -4.60 -4.58
C ARG A 217 13.75 -5.97 -4.18
N TYR A 218 14.10 -6.16 -2.91
CA TYR A 218 14.65 -7.43 -2.43
C TYR A 218 13.57 -8.51 -2.41
N LEU A 219 12.32 -8.17 -2.07
CA LEU A 219 11.17 -9.05 -2.27
C LEU A 219 11.04 -9.51 -3.72
N ASN A 220 11.25 -8.61 -4.69
CA ASN A 220 11.25 -9.00 -6.10
C ASN A 220 12.45 -9.87 -6.46
N ILE A 221 13.65 -9.58 -5.94
CA ILE A 221 14.84 -10.44 -6.13
C ILE A 221 14.57 -11.84 -5.60
N GLU A 222 14.14 -11.98 -4.36
CA GLU A 222 13.81 -13.28 -3.73
C GLU A 222 12.85 -14.11 -4.59
N ARG A 223 11.85 -13.45 -5.20
CA ARG A 223 10.90 -14.09 -6.11
C ARG A 223 11.54 -14.66 -7.38
N VAL A 224 12.57 -14.01 -7.91
CA VAL A 224 13.18 -14.34 -9.21
C VAL A 224 14.57 -14.98 -9.12
N LEU A 225 15.12 -15.14 -7.90
CA LEU A 225 16.38 -15.84 -7.67
C LEU A 225 16.31 -17.28 -8.19
N TYR A 226 17.40 -17.72 -8.83
CA TYR A 226 17.54 -19.04 -9.46
C TYR A 226 16.56 -19.34 -10.61
N SER A 227 15.72 -18.38 -11.01
CA SER A 227 14.91 -18.51 -12.23
C SER A 227 15.74 -18.22 -13.48
N THR A 228 15.23 -18.69 -14.62
CA THR A 228 15.76 -18.38 -15.94
C THR A 228 15.82 -16.86 -16.14
N LEU A 229 16.99 -16.39 -16.61
CA LEU A 229 17.23 -14.99 -16.95
C LEU A 229 16.38 -14.57 -18.16
N ASP A 230 16.13 -13.28 -18.26
CA ASP A 230 15.56 -12.69 -19.48
C ASP A 230 16.46 -13.01 -20.70
N PRO A 231 15.92 -13.25 -21.91
CA PRO A 231 16.73 -13.58 -23.08
C PRO A 231 17.88 -12.59 -23.35
N ASP A 232 17.65 -11.30 -23.10
CA ASP A 232 18.70 -10.29 -23.24
C ASP A 232 19.73 -10.33 -22.11
N ALA A 233 19.30 -10.67 -20.89
CA ALA A 233 20.20 -10.90 -19.76
C ALA A 233 21.06 -12.16 -19.95
N GLN A 234 20.51 -13.23 -20.55
CA GLN A 234 21.27 -14.42 -20.95
C GLN A 234 22.34 -14.06 -21.99
N LEU A 235 21.97 -13.25 -23.00
CA LEU A 235 22.94 -12.74 -23.97
C LEU A 235 24.02 -11.91 -23.27
N TYR A 236 23.67 -11.00 -22.35
CA TYR A 236 24.66 -10.26 -21.57
C TYR A 236 25.60 -11.20 -20.79
N ARG A 237 25.05 -12.20 -20.09
CA ARG A 237 25.83 -13.19 -19.33
C ARG A 237 26.87 -13.89 -20.21
N ALA A 238 26.47 -14.33 -21.40
CA ALA A 238 27.36 -14.98 -22.37
C ALA A 238 28.43 -14.04 -22.96
N LEU A 239 28.08 -12.79 -23.23
CA LEU A 239 29.03 -11.79 -23.75
C LEU A 239 30.05 -11.37 -22.69
N ILE A 240 29.64 -11.19 -21.43
CA ILE A 240 30.50 -10.76 -20.32
C ILE A 240 31.60 -11.79 -20.02
N GLU A 241 31.32 -13.09 -20.14
CA GLU A 241 32.33 -14.13 -19.95
C GLU A 241 33.48 -14.02 -20.94
N ARG A 242 33.16 -13.71 -22.19
CA ARG A 242 34.13 -13.57 -23.28
C ARG A 242 34.83 -12.21 -23.29
N MET A 243 34.24 -11.20 -22.67
CA MET A 243 34.74 -9.83 -22.68
C MET A 243 36.09 -9.69 -21.97
N THR A 244 37.04 -9.08 -22.68
CA THR A 244 38.33 -8.59 -22.21
C THR A 244 38.38 -7.06 -22.34
N LEU A 245 39.39 -6.41 -21.77
CA LEU A 245 39.57 -4.97 -21.95
C LEU A 245 40.11 -4.63 -23.35
N PHE A 246 41.05 -5.44 -23.85
CA PHE A 246 41.73 -5.25 -25.13
C PHE A 246 41.72 -6.54 -25.97
N GLY A 247 42.10 -6.42 -27.25
CA GLY A 247 42.17 -7.53 -28.20
C GLY A 247 40.86 -7.78 -28.94
N GLU A 248 40.71 -8.97 -29.53
CA GLU A 248 39.54 -9.32 -30.35
C GLU A 248 38.23 -9.33 -29.57
N ASN A 249 38.25 -9.58 -28.26
CA ASN A 249 37.09 -9.45 -27.36
C ASN A 249 37.18 -8.20 -26.47
N GLY A 250 37.93 -7.18 -26.90
CA GLY A 250 38.11 -5.94 -26.17
C GLY A 250 36.85 -5.08 -26.06
N PHE A 251 36.91 -4.01 -25.26
CA PHE A 251 35.78 -3.12 -24.98
C PHE A 251 35.07 -2.58 -26.23
N TYR A 252 35.82 -2.22 -27.26
CA TYR A 252 35.27 -1.68 -28.51
C TYR A 252 35.01 -2.74 -29.60
N SER A 253 35.17 -4.02 -29.30
CA SER A 253 35.10 -5.07 -30.29
C SER A 253 33.73 -5.21 -30.97
N ALA A 254 33.75 -5.51 -32.27
CA ALA A 254 32.57 -5.92 -33.02
C ALA A 254 32.08 -7.34 -32.65
N ASN A 255 32.79 -8.11 -31.82
CA ASN A 255 32.26 -9.36 -31.25
C ASN A 255 31.04 -9.11 -30.36
N PHE A 256 30.88 -7.87 -29.88
CA PHE A 256 29.72 -7.42 -29.15
C PHE A 256 28.74 -6.62 -30.04
N SER A 257 28.82 -6.69 -31.38
CA SER A 257 28.04 -5.81 -32.28
C SER A 257 26.51 -5.91 -32.16
N ILE A 258 25.99 -6.87 -31.40
CA ILE A 258 24.55 -7.01 -31.09
C ILE A 258 24.16 -6.09 -29.92
N ARG A 259 25.08 -5.73 -29.00
CA ARG A 259 24.80 -4.93 -27.79
C ARG A 259 25.96 -4.00 -27.46
N GLU A 260 25.64 -2.78 -27.07
CA GLU A 260 26.60 -1.74 -26.75
C GLU A 260 27.43 -2.09 -25.47
N PRO A 261 28.74 -1.78 -25.43
CA PRO A 261 29.67 -2.46 -24.53
C PRO A 261 29.73 -1.91 -23.10
N PHE A 262 29.16 -0.74 -22.81
CA PHE A 262 29.36 -0.10 -21.50
C PHE A 262 28.69 -0.86 -20.35
N PHE A 263 27.46 -1.36 -20.55
CA PHE A 263 26.80 -2.18 -19.54
C PHE A 263 27.57 -3.48 -19.28
N LEU A 264 28.10 -4.11 -20.33
CA LEU A 264 28.92 -5.32 -20.20
C LEU A 264 30.17 -5.07 -19.35
N LEU A 265 30.84 -3.93 -19.55
CA LEU A 265 32.01 -3.54 -18.77
C LEU A 265 31.66 -3.30 -17.29
N VAL A 266 30.57 -2.58 -17.02
CA VAL A 266 30.10 -2.30 -15.65
C VAL A 266 29.76 -3.61 -14.93
N THR A 267 29.12 -4.55 -15.62
CA THR A 267 28.81 -5.87 -15.05
C THR A 267 30.05 -6.74 -14.88
N LYS A 268 31.02 -6.70 -15.81
CA LYS A 268 32.31 -7.39 -15.64
C LYS A 268 33.03 -6.89 -14.39
N ALA A 269 33.07 -5.58 -14.17
CA ALA A 269 33.67 -5.00 -12.98
C ALA A 269 32.94 -5.44 -11.69
N PHE A 270 31.62 -5.56 -11.74
CA PHE A 270 30.83 -6.10 -10.63
C PHE A 270 31.15 -7.58 -10.35
N PHE A 271 31.29 -8.40 -11.40
CA PHE A 271 31.65 -9.81 -11.29
C PHE A 271 33.07 -10.04 -10.77
N LEU A 272 34.01 -9.13 -11.04
CA LEU A 272 35.36 -9.20 -10.47
C LEU A 272 35.35 -9.08 -8.94
N PHE A 273 34.34 -8.43 -8.36
CA PHE A 273 34.23 -8.23 -6.92
C PHE A 273 33.35 -9.26 -6.21
N PHE A 274 32.18 -9.57 -6.76
CA PHE A 274 31.20 -10.47 -6.13
C PHE A 274 31.20 -11.90 -6.67
N GLY A 275 31.90 -12.14 -7.78
CA GLY A 275 31.85 -13.39 -8.53
C GLY A 275 30.84 -13.33 -9.70
N PRO A 276 31.01 -14.19 -10.72
CA PRO A 276 30.08 -14.30 -11.83
C PRO A 276 28.93 -15.25 -11.51
N SER A 277 27.69 -14.76 -11.48
CA SER A 277 26.47 -15.59 -11.39
C SER A 277 25.25 -14.87 -11.97
N ASP A 278 24.15 -15.59 -12.16
CA ASP A 278 22.88 -15.00 -12.61
C ASP A 278 22.29 -14.11 -11.50
N THR A 279 22.45 -14.52 -10.24
CA THR A 279 22.11 -13.73 -9.05
C THR A 279 22.87 -12.40 -9.02
N HIS A 280 24.18 -12.41 -9.27
CA HIS A 280 25.00 -11.19 -9.31
C HIS A 280 24.61 -10.27 -10.48
N LEU A 281 24.21 -10.83 -11.63
CA LEU A 281 23.67 -10.04 -12.74
C LEU A 281 22.37 -9.34 -12.36
N ARG A 282 21.51 -9.95 -11.54
CA ARG A 282 20.29 -9.28 -11.03
C ARG A 282 20.62 -8.23 -9.98
N PHE A 283 21.60 -8.49 -9.12
CA PHE A 283 22.02 -7.54 -8.09
C PHE A 283 22.56 -6.24 -8.65
N ILE A 284 23.18 -6.24 -9.84
CA ILE A 284 23.66 -4.98 -10.42
C ILE A 284 22.52 -4.01 -10.74
N SER A 285 21.45 -4.50 -11.39
CA SER A 285 20.25 -3.71 -11.67
C SER A 285 19.54 -3.29 -10.38
N PHE A 286 19.49 -4.18 -9.39
CA PHE A 286 18.97 -3.87 -8.05
C PHE A 286 19.69 -2.67 -7.41
N PHE A 287 21.03 -2.70 -7.34
CA PHE A 287 21.81 -1.61 -6.73
C PHE A 287 21.72 -0.32 -7.54
N LEU A 288 21.78 -0.40 -8.87
CA LEU A 288 21.59 0.76 -9.75
C LEU A 288 20.19 1.37 -9.61
N SER A 289 19.17 0.56 -9.30
CA SER A 289 17.82 1.05 -9.01
C SER A 289 17.79 1.89 -7.73
N LEU A 290 18.54 1.50 -6.69
CA LEU A 290 18.68 2.32 -5.47
C LEU A 290 19.42 3.63 -5.74
N VAL A 291 20.45 3.60 -6.58
CA VAL A 291 21.14 4.83 -7.03
C VAL A 291 20.19 5.73 -7.81
N THR A 292 19.29 5.16 -8.62
CA THR A 292 18.27 5.90 -9.35
C THR A 292 17.30 6.64 -8.41
N ILE A 293 16.90 6.03 -7.28
CA ILE A 293 16.10 6.70 -6.24
C ILE A 293 16.88 7.90 -5.66
N LEU A 294 18.15 7.68 -5.29
CA LEU A 294 19.01 8.70 -4.70
C LEU A 294 19.28 9.88 -5.65
N LEU A 295 19.51 9.61 -6.93
CA LEU A 295 19.74 10.65 -7.93
C LEU A 295 18.45 11.42 -8.27
N SER A 296 17.31 10.73 -8.30
CA SER A 296 16.00 11.37 -8.47
C SER A 296 15.69 12.30 -7.30
N TYR A 297 15.98 11.86 -6.06
CA TYR A 297 15.95 12.70 -4.86
C TYR A 297 16.82 13.95 -5.03
N ARG A 298 18.09 13.76 -5.38
CA ARG A 298 19.06 14.86 -5.45
C ARG A 298 18.69 15.88 -6.51
N LEU A 299 18.28 15.41 -7.69
CA LEU A 299 17.84 16.25 -8.79
C LEU A 299 16.56 17.03 -8.41
N ALA A 300 15.55 16.37 -7.85
CA ALA A 300 14.33 17.01 -7.39
C ALA A 300 14.56 18.00 -6.24
N ARG A 301 15.42 17.67 -5.28
CA ARG A 301 15.79 18.55 -4.17
C ARG A 301 16.46 19.82 -4.67
N ASP A 302 17.43 19.69 -5.57
CA ASP A 302 18.16 20.85 -6.07
C ASP A 302 17.27 21.75 -6.96
N LEU A 303 16.24 21.18 -7.62
CA LEU A 303 15.24 21.92 -8.39
C LEU A 303 14.14 22.57 -7.54
N PHE A 304 13.62 21.84 -6.55
CA PHE A 304 12.34 22.12 -5.90
C PHE A 304 12.39 22.21 -4.37
N GLY A 305 13.52 21.84 -3.76
CA GLY A 305 13.74 21.80 -2.31
C GLY A 305 13.49 20.43 -1.68
N GLU A 306 13.91 20.29 -0.41
CA GLU A 306 13.96 19.03 0.35
C GLU A 306 12.66 18.22 0.31
N GLY A 307 11.51 18.85 0.55
CA GLY A 307 10.23 18.14 0.64
C GLY A 307 9.81 17.48 -0.67
N LEU A 308 10.01 18.16 -1.81
CA LEU A 308 9.70 17.60 -3.13
C LEU A 308 10.79 16.63 -3.59
N GLY A 309 12.03 16.80 -3.11
CA GLY A 309 13.09 15.79 -3.22
C GLY A 309 12.68 14.45 -2.60
N LEU A 310 12.27 14.46 -1.33
CA LEU A 310 11.81 13.26 -0.63
C LEU A 310 10.59 12.62 -1.29
N LEU A 311 9.66 13.43 -1.81
CA LEU A 311 8.49 12.92 -2.54
C LEU A 311 8.90 12.22 -3.85
N ALA A 312 9.88 12.76 -4.58
CA ALA A 312 10.43 12.10 -5.76
C ALA A 312 11.07 10.76 -5.40
N ALA A 313 11.87 10.73 -4.32
CA ALA A 313 12.51 9.53 -3.81
C ALA A 313 11.47 8.45 -3.45
N LEU A 314 10.41 8.85 -2.74
CA LEU A 314 9.34 7.94 -2.31
C LEU A 314 8.59 7.37 -3.51
N ALA A 315 8.25 8.20 -4.50
CA ALA A 315 7.61 7.73 -5.73
C ALA A 315 8.51 6.72 -6.48
N MET A 316 9.82 6.98 -6.60
CA MET A 316 10.75 6.03 -7.22
C MET A 316 10.94 4.75 -6.40
N ALA A 317 10.90 4.84 -5.07
CA ALA A 317 11.00 3.70 -4.18
C ALA A 317 9.78 2.77 -4.31
N LEU A 318 8.59 3.36 -4.39
CA LEU A 318 7.30 2.67 -4.54
C LEU A 318 6.95 2.33 -5.99
N ASN A 319 7.79 2.67 -6.97
CA ASN A 319 7.50 2.42 -8.37
C ASN A 319 7.66 0.91 -8.68
N VAL A 320 6.52 0.26 -8.95
CA VAL A 320 6.41 -1.18 -9.13
C VAL A 320 6.97 -1.64 -10.50
N PRO A 321 6.69 -0.98 -11.64
CA PRO A 321 7.38 -1.31 -12.88
C PRO A 321 8.91 -1.29 -12.73
N LEU A 322 9.46 -0.23 -12.11
CA LEU A 322 10.90 -0.13 -11.85
C LEU A 322 11.40 -1.19 -10.86
N MET A 323 10.58 -1.59 -9.88
CA MET A 323 10.90 -2.71 -8.99
C MET A 323 11.04 -4.02 -9.79
N ILE A 324 10.11 -4.31 -10.69
CA ILE A 324 10.14 -5.52 -11.52
C ILE A 324 11.39 -5.52 -12.41
N GLU A 325 11.64 -4.41 -13.11
CA GLU A 325 12.81 -4.27 -13.98
C GLU A 325 14.13 -4.42 -13.20
N SER A 326 14.19 -3.95 -11.95
CA SER A 326 15.40 -4.05 -11.12
C SER A 326 15.83 -5.48 -10.78
N GLY A 327 14.96 -6.47 -10.98
CA GLY A 327 15.27 -7.89 -10.81
C GLY A 327 15.60 -8.63 -12.12
N ARG A 328 15.58 -7.97 -13.29
CA ARG A 328 15.78 -8.63 -14.60
C ARG A 328 17.25 -8.74 -15.02
N GLY A 329 18.16 -7.95 -14.42
CA GLY A 329 19.58 -7.93 -14.83
C GLY A 329 19.82 -7.22 -16.16
N LEU A 330 19.00 -6.22 -16.49
CA LEU A 330 19.06 -5.44 -17.72
C LEU A 330 19.77 -4.09 -17.51
N ARG A 331 20.09 -3.42 -18.62
CA ARG A 331 20.81 -2.13 -18.63
C ARG A 331 19.99 -0.89 -18.25
N LEU A 332 18.67 -1.02 -18.07
CA LEU A 332 17.75 0.11 -17.88
C LEU A 332 18.16 1.05 -16.73
N GLU A 333 18.50 0.50 -15.58
CA GLU A 333 18.87 1.30 -14.41
C GLU A 333 20.20 2.03 -14.61
N LEU A 334 21.14 1.44 -15.35
CA LEU A 334 22.38 2.13 -15.71
C LEU A 334 22.08 3.33 -16.62
N GLU A 335 21.19 3.15 -17.60
CA GLU A 335 20.74 4.25 -18.46
C GLU A 335 20.11 5.37 -17.63
N MET A 336 19.23 5.03 -16.69
CA MET A 336 18.59 6.01 -15.79
C MET A 336 19.59 6.77 -14.94
N VAL A 337 20.56 6.07 -14.35
CA VAL A 337 21.64 6.68 -13.55
C VAL A 337 22.43 7.69 -14.39
N LEU A 338 22.87 7.30 -15.59
CA LEU A 338 23.63 8.17 -16.47
C LEU A 338 22.80 9.37 -16.96
N LEU A 339 21.54 9.16 -17.31
CA LEU A 339 20.63 10.22 -17.76
C LEU A 339 20.31 11.24 -16.66
N LEU A 340 20.11 10.77 -15.43
CA LEU A 340 19.90 11.64 -14.27
C LEU A 340 21.14 12.47 -13.96
N LEU A 341 22.34 11.87 -14.02
CA LEU A 341 23.61 12.59 -13.88
C LEU A 341 23.80 13.62 -15.00
N PHE A 342 23.55 13.23 -16.25
CA PHE A 342 23.64 14.09 -17.42
C PHE A 342 22.73 15.32 -17.26
N CYS A 343 21.47 15.14 -16.90
CA CYS A 343 20.53 16.23 -16.72
C CYS A 343 20.86 17.09 -15.48
N HIS A 344 21.35 16.48 -14.40
CA HIS A 344 21.80 17.23 -13.22
C HIS A 344 22.96 18.16 -13.56
N VAL A 345 23.98 17.67 -14.26
CA VAL A 345 25.13 18.47 -14.71
C VAL A 345 24.72 19.53 -15.73
N GLY A 346 23.84 19.15 -16.67
CA GLY A 346 23.48 19.97 -17.83
C GLY A 346 22.50 21.10 -17.54
N PHE A 347 21.61 20.95 -16.56
CA PHE A 347 20.49 21.87 -16.33
C PHE A 347 20.35 22.38 -14.88
N VAL A 348 20.92 21.68 -13.89
CA VAL A 348 20.60 21.96 -12.47
C VAL A 348 21.81 22.43 -11.68
N LYS A 349 22.94 21.73 -11.81
CA LYS A 349 24.15 22.01 -11.04
C LYS A 349 24.73 23.38 -11.43
N GLN A 350 24.78 24.28 -10.45
CA GLN A 350 25.35 25.62 -10.58
C GLN A 350 26.84 25.64 -10.20
N GLY A 351 27.57 26.69 -10.60
CA GLY A 351 28.95 26.95 -10.17
C GLY A 351 30.04 26.12 -10.86
N MET A 352 29.71 25.32 -11.88
CA MET A 352 30.72 24.63 -12.69
C MET A 352 31.29 25.56 -13.77
N LYS A 353 32.60 25.47 -14.02
CA LYS A 353 33.24 26.14 -15.16
C LYS A 353 32.61 25.62 -16.46
N PRO A 354 32.29 26.48 -17.45
CA PRO A 354 31.63 26.06 -18.69
C PRO A 354 32.34 24.89 -19.38
N ILE A 355 33.65 25.00 -19.60
CA ILE A 355 34.44 23.95 -20.27
C ILE A 355 34.33 22.59 -19.55
N SER A 356 34.41 22.58 -18.22
CA SER A 356 34.31 21.36 -17.42
C SER A 356 32.90 20.75 -17.50
N ARG A 357 31.86 21.58 -17.56
CA ARG A 357 30.48 21.11 -17.76
C ARG A 357 30.34 20.39 -19.10
N PHE A 358 30.75 21.04 -20.19
CA PHE A 358 30.56 20.50 -21.54
C PHE A 358 31.45 19.29 -21.84
N LEU A 359 32.67 19.24 -21.29
CA LEU A 359 33.49 18.02 -21.31
C LEU A 359 32.82 16.88 -20.54
N LEU A 360 32.27 17.14 -19.35
CA LEU A 360 31.56 16.13 -18.58
C LEU A 360 30.26 15.68 -19.26
N LEU A 361 29.54 16.59 -19.91
CA LEU A 361 28.36 16.24 -20.72
C LEU A 361 28.74 15.38 -21.92
N GLY A 362 29.82 15.70 -22.63
CA GLY A 362 30.32 14.86 -23.72
C GLY A 362 30.75 13.47 -23.25
N LEU A 363 31.42 13.37 -22.10
CA LEU A 363 31.78 12.09 -21.48
C LEU A 363 30.52 11.28 -21.09
N LEU A 364 29.60 11.88 -20.33
CA LEU A 364 28.34 11.22 -19.93
C LEU A 364 27.51 10.83 -21.15
N GLY A 365 27.42 11.71 -22.15
CA GLY A 365 26.77 11.42 -23.42
C GLY A 365 27.40 10.22 -24.12
N GLY A 366 28.74 10.16 -24.16
CA GLY A 366 29.51 9.03 -24.67
C GLY A 366 29.18 7.72 -23.96
N LEU A 367 29.14 7.72 -22.63
CA LEU A 367 28.77 6.54 -21.84
C LEU A 367 27.31 6.13 -22.08
N ILE A 368 26.40 7.09 -22.24
CA ILE A 368 24.99 6.80 -22.55
C ILE A 368 24.87 6.16 -23.93
N VAL A 369 25.53 6.69 -24.97
CA VAL A 369 25.47 6.08 -26.32
C VAL A 369 26.21 4.74 -26.41
N LEU A 370 27.24 4.51 -25.57
CA LEU A 370 27.87 3.20 -25.39
C LEU A 370 27.04 2.24 -24.51
N THR A 371 25.94 2.71 -23.93
CA THR A 371 24.92 1.87 -23.28
C THR A 371 23.75 1.62 -24.21
N ARG A 372 23.34 2.64 -24.97
CA ARG A 372 22.25 2.61 -25.94
C ARG A 372 22.46 3.67 -27.05
N SER A 373 22.87 3.22 -28.23
CA SER A 373 23.28 4.07 -29.35
C SER A 373 22.13 4.93 -29.92
N SER A 374 20.89 4.44 -29.81
CA SER A 374 19.67 5.14 -30.28
C SER A 374 19.40 6.51 -29.64
N TYR A 375 20.03 6.83 -28.50
CA TYR A 375 19.88 8.15 -27.86
C TYR A 375 20.73 9.26 -28.50
N LEU A 376 21.63 8.94 -29.43
CA LEU A 376 22.58 9.88 -30.00
C LEU A 376 21.93 11.17 -30.53
N PRO A 377 20.84 11.14 -31.35
CA PRO A 377 20.21 12.37 -31.83
C PRO A 377 19.57 13.19 -30.70
N GLY A 378 18.90 12.53 -29.77
CA GLY A 378 18.24 13.17 -28.63
C GLY A 378 19.24 13.83 -27.68
N LEU A 379 20.39 13.19 -27.41
CA LEU A 379 21.44 13.73 -26.57
C LEU A 379 22.13 14.93 -27.21
N ALA A 380 22.38 14.92 -28.53
CA ALA A 380 22.93 16.07 -29.24
C ALA A 380 22.02 17.31 -29.10
N LEU A 381 20.70 17.13 -29.21
CA LEU A 381 19.72 18.20 -28.96
C LEU A 381 19.76 18.69 -27.51
N LEU A 382 19.85 17.77 -26.53
CA LEU A 382 19.93 18.14 -25.12
C LEU A 382 21.23 18.86 -24.76
N MET A 383 22.36 18.51 -25.38
CA MET A 383 23.62 19.24 -25.22
C MET A 383 23.52 20.67 -25.77
N GLY A 384 22.90 20.83 -26.93
CA GLY A 384 22.58 22.15 -27.49
C GLY A 384 21.67 22.98 -26.57
N ALA A 385 20.60 22.36 -26.05
CA ALA A 385 19.71 22.99 -25.08
C ALA A 385 20.45 23.38 -23.80
N SER A 386 21.32 22.51 -23.27
CA SER A 386 22.17 22.82 -22.11
C SER A 386 23.10 24.00 -22.40
N ALA A 387 23.69 24.07 -23.60
CA ALA A 387 24.50 25.21 -24.01
C ALA A 387 23.72 26.52 -24.02
N VAL A 388 22.50 26.52 -24.57
CA VAL A 388 21.61 27.69 -24.58
C VAL A 388 21.21 28.12 -23.15
N THR A 389 21.04 27.19 -22.23
CA THR A 389 20.68 27.53 -20.83
C THR A 389 21.81 28.20 -20.04
N HIS A 390 23.07 27.96 -20.42
CA HIS A 390 24.24 28.41 -19.63
C HIS A 390 25.09 29.48 -20.31
N GLU A 391 24.94 29.67 -21.62
CA GLU A 391 25.69 30.67 -22.39
C GLU A 391 24.73 31.56 -23.17
N ARG A 392 25.08 32.85 -23.30
CA ARG A 392 24.28 33.83 -24.07
C ARG A 392 24.87 34.18 -25.43
N ARG A 393 26.16 33.89 -25.64
CA ARG A 393 26.86 34.23 -26.89
C ARG A 393 26.73 33.09 -27.88
N LEU A 394 26.09 33.33 -29.03
CA LEU A 394 25.83 32.31 -30.04
C LEU A 394 27.08 31.50 -30.43
N LYS A 395 28.22 32.17 -30.64
CA LYS A 395 29.50 31.49 -30.95
C LYS A 395 29.96 30.53 -29.84
N ARG A 396 29.77 30.89 -28.57
CA ARG A 396 30.12 30.02 -27.43
C ARG A 396 29.14 28.88 -27.24
N ILE A 397 27.84 29.14 -27.46
CA ILE A 397 26.80 28.10 -27.45
C ILE A 397 27.15 27.04 -28.49
N ALA A 398 27.43 27.46 -29.73
CA ALA A 398 27.81 26.56 -30.82
C ALA A 398 29.10 25.81 -30.48
N LEU A 399 30.16 26.50 -30.03
CA LEU A 399 31.43 25.86 -29.68
C LEU A 399 31.28 24.81 -28.57
N MET A 400 30.59 25.14 -27.48
CA MET A 400 30.44 24.26 -26.32
C MET A 400 29.51 23.07 -26.59
N GLY A 401 28.41 23.31 -27.30
CA GLY A 401 27.51 22.25 -27.77
C GLY A 401 28.25 21.29 -28.71
N SER A 402 28.92 21.82 -29.73
CA SER A 402 29.70 21.02 -30.68
C SER A 402 30.86 20.28 -30.02
N LEU A 403 31.54 20.87 -29.04
CA LEU A 403 32.60 20.18 -28.28
C LEU A 403 32.06 18.97 -27.50
N SER A 404 30.88 19.11 -26.90
CA SER A 404 30.23 18.01 -26.16
C SER A 404 29.84 16.88 -27.10
N VAL A 405 29.24 17.22 -28.25
CA VAL A 405 28.84 16.25 -29.29
C VAL A 405 30.06 15.57 -29.88
N LEU A 406 31.12 16.32 -30.18
CA LEU A 406 32.38 15.79 -30.69
C LEU A 406 32.98 14.77 -29.72
N LEU A 407 33.05 15.09 -28.42
CA LEU A 407 33.58 14.17 -27.42
C LEU A 407 32.72 12.89 -27.28
N MET A 408 31.39 13.03 -27.31
CA MET A 408 30.47 11.89 -27.33
C MET A 408 30.72 10.99 -28.55
N VAL A 409 30.85 11.58 -29.74
CA VAL A 409 31.13 10.85 -30.98
C VAL A 409 32.50 10.19 -30.95
N LEU A 410 33.53 10.87 -30.43
CA LEU A 410 34.89 10.31 -30.31
C LEU A 410 34.93 9.07 -29.39
N LEU A 411 34.10 9.03 -28.34
CA LEU A 411 33.99 7.86 -27.47
C LEU A 411 33.27 6.67 -28.13
N LEU A 412 32.33 6.95 -29.03
CA LEU A 412 31.56 5.93 -29.76
C LEU A 412 32.28 5.45 -31.03
N ALA A 413 33.05 6.32 -31.69
CA ALA A 413 33.63 6.09 -33.00
C ALA A 413 34.50 4.82 -33.10
N PRO A 414 35.35 4.47 -32.12
CA PRO A 414 36.12 3.23 -32.18
C PRO A 414 35.23 1.99 -32.26
N HIS A 415 34.12 1.97 -31.50
CA HIS A 415 33.16 0.87 -31.55
C HIS A 415 32.53 0.74 -32.94
N GLN A 416 32.05 1.87 -33.47
CA GLN A 416 31.37 1.88 -34.77
C GLN A 416 32.31 1.57 -35.93
N PHE A 417 33.56 2.01 -35.85
CA PHE A 417 34.59 1.64 -36.82
C PHE A 417 34.82 0.12 -36.85
N MET A 418 34.91 -0.53 -35.68
CA MET A 418 35.04 -1.98 -35.61
C MET A 418 33.80 -2.70 -36.15
N ILE A 419 32.60 -2.22 -35.85
CA ILE A 419 31.34 -2.75 -36.39
C ILE A 419 31.32 -2.63 -37.92
N TYR A 420 31.69 -1.46 -38.45
CA TYR A 420 31.76 -1.22 -39.89
C TYR A 420 32.76 -2.15 -40.59
N ASN A 421 33.96 -2.31 -40.05
CA ASN A 421 34.97 -3.20 -40.63
C ASN A 421 34.49 -4.66 -40.72
N ARG A 422 33.59 -5.07 -39.82
CA ARG A 422 33.04 -6.44 -39.82
C ARG A 422 31.81 -6.60 -40.71
N HIS A 423 30.85 -5.68 -40.61
CA HIS A 423 29.52 -5.85 -41.19
C HIS A 423 29.26 -4.95 -42.42
N GLY A 424 30.22 -4.06 -42.73
CA GLY A 424 30.09 -3.05 -43.78
C GLY A 424 28.96 -2.03 -43.52
N ASP A 425 28.55 -1.85 -42.26
CA ASP A 425 27.47 -0.95 -41.84
C ASP A 425 27.78 -0.34 -40.48
N LEU A 426 27.86 1.00 -40.42
CA LEU A 426 28.13 1.77 -39.20
C LEU A 426 26.98 1.74 -38.18
N PHE A 427 25.77 1.34 -38.60
CA PHE A 427 24.58 1.28 -37.74
C PHE A 427 23.99 -0.13 -37.72
N TRP A 428 24.84 -1.14 -37.91
CA TRP A 428 24.45 -2.55 -37.94
C TRP A 428 23.58 -2.94 -36.74
N ASP A 429 23.95 -2.52 -35.54
CA ASP A 429 23.23 -2.76 -34.29
C ASP A 429 21.78 -2.25 -34.34
N THR A 430 21.59 -1.01 -34.80
CA THR A 430 20.28 -0.34 -34.87
C THR A 430 19.43 -0.86 -36.04
N ASN A 431 20.07 -1.10 -37.19
CA ASN A 431 19.41 -1.61 -38.39
C ASN A 431 18.96 -3.07 -38.22
N LEU A 432 19.71 -3.88 -37.45
CA LEU A 432 19.34 -5.23 -37.08
C LEU A 432 18.01 -5.25 -36.30
N HIS A 433 17.86 -4.38 -35.31
CA HIS A 433 16.60 -4.23 -34.56
C HIS A 433 15.46 -3.70 -35.41
N THR A 434 15.75 -2.80 -36.36
CA THR A 434 14.73 -2.29 -37.29
C THR A 434 14.15 -3.41 -38.14
N ARG A 435 14.98 -4.35 -38.62
CA ARG A 435 14.52 -5.55 -39.34
C ARG A 435 13.60 -6.41 -38.49
N TRP A 436 13.94 -6.63 -37.23
CA TRP A 436 13.09 -7.36 -36.29
C TRP A 436 11.69 -6.74 -36.19
N TYR A 437 11.59 -5.41 -36.01
CA TYR A 437 10.29 -4.74 -35.93
C TYR A 437 9.50 -4.83 -37.24
N ALA A 438 10.18 -4.66 -38.38
CA ALA A 438 9.54 -4.83 -39.69
C ALA A 438 9.03 -6.26 -39.90
N ASN A 439 9.77 -7.27 -39.46
CA ASN A 439 9.37 -8.66 -39.55
C ASN A 439 8.20 -9.00 -38.62
N LEU A 440 8.13 -8.40 -37.42
CA LEU A 440 6.97 -8.54 -36.55
C LEU A 440 5.69 -7.96 -37.17
N GLU A 441 5.79 -6.86 -37.94
CA GLU A 441 4.63 -6.18 -38.54
C GLU A 441 4.24 -6.69 -39.93
N PHE A 442 5.22 -7.10 -40.73
CA PHE A 442 5.05 -7.46 -42.14
C PHE A 442 5.44 -8.90 -42.47
N GLY A 443 5.92 -9.69 -41.52
CA GLY A 443 6.33 -11.09 -41.73
C GLY A 443 5.25 -11.95 -42.38
N GLY A 444 5.60 -12.65 -43.45
CA GLY A 444 4.68 -13.43 -44.28
C GLY A 444 3.91 -12.63 -45.35
N LYS A 445 4.13 -11.32 -45.48
CA LYS A 445 3.61 -10.51 -46.60
C LYS A 445 4.59 -10.53 -47.79
N PRO A 446 4.12 -10.27 -49.03
CA PRO A 446 4.99 -10.17 -50.19
C PRO A 446 6.13 -9.16 -49.98
N GLY A 447 7.38 -9.57 -50.27
CA GLY A 447 8.58 -8.75 -50.07
C GLY A 447 9.22 -8.85 -48.69
N PHE A 448 8.64 -9.63 -47.76
CA PHE A 448 9.20 -9.93 -46.44
C PHE A 448 9.44 -11.44 -46.27
N PRO A 449 10.32 -11.87 -45.35
CA PRO A 449 10.56 -13.28 -45.08
C PRO A 449 9.27 -14.04 -44.73
N SER A 450 9.22 -15.32 -45.08
CA SER A 450 8.10 -16.19 -44.74
C SER A 450 8.03 -16.42 -43.21
N ARG A 451 6.87 -16.82 -42.68
CA ARG A 451 6.76 -17.09 -41.23
C ARG A 451 7.69 -18.23 -40.78
N GLU A 452 7.88 -19.25 -41.61
CA GLU A 452 8.82 -20.36 -41.33
C GLU A 452 10.29 -19.89 -41.31
N GLU A 453 10.65 -18.93 -42.17
CA GLU A 453 11.99 -18.33 -42.15
C GLU A 453 12.20 -17.48 -40.88
N LEU A 454 11.17 -16.75 -40.43
CA LEU A 454 11.23 -15.94 -39.22
C LEU A 454 11.29 -16.77 -37.94
N GLU A 455 10.71 -17.97 -37.93
CA GLU A 455 10.87 -18.93 -36.84
C GLU A 455 12.33 -19.40 -36.69
N LYS A 456 13.06 -19.53 -37.80
CA LYS A 456 14.49 -19.90 -37.80
C LYS A 456 15.39 -18.71 -37.49
N ASN A 457 15.07 -17.53 -38.04
CA ASN A 457 15.80 -16.30 -37.82
C ASN A 457 14.88 -15.08 -37.92
N ALA A 458 14.45 -14.57 -36.76
CA ALA A 458 13.58 -13.40 -36.69
C ALA A 458 14.21 -12.10 -37.23
N TYR A 459 15.53 -12.09 -37.43
CA TYR A 459 16.24 -10.98 -38.06
C TYR A 459 16.38 -11.13 -39.58
N ALA A 460 15.84 -12.17 -40.24
CA ALA A 460 15.99 -12.41 -41.68
C ALA A 460 15.52 -11.24 -42.57
N GLY A 461 15.94 -11.21 -43.84
CA GLY A 461 15.56 -10.17 -44.83
C GLY A 461 16.67 -9.18 -45.21
N PRO A 462 16.37 -8.17 -46.05
CA PRO A 462 17.34 -7.18 -46.50
C PRO A 462 17.73 -6.18 -45.39
N LYS A 463 18.83 -5.43 -45.60
CA LYS A 463 19.21 -4.33 -44.70
C LYS A 463 18.12 -3.25 -44.73
N LEU A 464 17.71 -2.78 -43.55
CA LEU A 464 16.64 -1.78 -43.39
C LEU A 464 17.02 -0.78 -42.31
N THR A 465 17.06 0.50 -42.67
CA THR A 465 17.28 1.60 -41.72
C THR A 465 15.97 2.03 -41.06
N TYR A 466 16.05 2.60 -39.86
CA TYR A 466 14.85 3.07 -39.16
C TYR A 466 14.10 4.16 -39.94
N ALA A 467 14.81 5.01 -40.68
CA ALA A 467 14.20 6.01 -41.57
C ALA A 467 13.42 5.35 -42.73
N GLN A 468 13.95 4.30 -43.34
CA GLN A 468 13.23 3.53 -44.37
C GLN A 468 12.01 2.82 -43.77
N TYR A 469 12.14 2.25 -42.56
CA TYR A 469 10.99 1.65 -41.87
C TYR A 469 9.87 2.68 -41.61
N LEU A 470 10.20 3.90 -41.20
CA LEU A 470 9.20 4.95 -40.92
C LEU A 470 8.64 5.64 -42.17
N PHE A 471 9.44 5.85 -43.22
CA PHE A 471 9.04 6.71 -44.34
C PHE A 471 8.94 6.00 -45.70
N THR A 472 9.41 4.75 -45.78
CA THR A 472 9.29 3.91 -46.99
C THR A 472 8.26 2.80 -46.79
N LEU A 473 8.23 2.16 -45.62
CA LEU A 473 7.25 1.11 -45.31
C LEU A 473 5.94 1.66 -44.73
N HIS A 474 5.92 2.94 -44.36
CA HIS A 474 4.75 3.66 -43.87
C HIS A 474 4.63 5.00 -44.57
N THR A 475 3.41 5.52 -44.64
CA THR A 475 3.21 6.88 -45.16
C THR A 475 3.72 7.93 -44.16
N PRO A 476 4.19 9.11 -44.61
CA PRO A 476 4.62 10.17 -43.69
C PRO A 476 3.54 10.59 -42.68
N ALA A 477 2.26 10.53 -43.09
CA ALA A 477 1.13 10.81 -42.21
C ALA A 477 0.98 9.75 -41.10
N GLU A 478 1.08 8.46 -41.44
CA GLU A 478 1.06 7.38 -40.45
C GLU A 478 2.25 7.48 -39.49
N ALA A 479 3.46 7.73 -40.01
CA ALA A 479 4.65 7.91 -39.19
C ALA A 479 4.47 9.05 -38.17
N MET A 480 3.98 10.20 -38.62
CA MET A 480 3.75 11.37 -37.76
C MET A 480 2.64 11.11 -36.73
N ILE A 481 1.45 10.69 -37.17
CA ILE A 481 0.30 10.46 -36.28
C ILE A 481 0.58 9.31 -35.32
N GLY A 482 1.23 8.25 -35.79
CA GLY A 482 1.66 7.11 -34.96
C GLY A 482 2.66 7.54 -33.90
N THR A 483 3.64 8.37 -34.24
CA THR A 483 4.60 8.91 -33.26
C THR A 483 3.90 9.78 -32.21
N LEU A 484 2.98 10.67 -32.61
CA LEU A 484 2.22 11.52 -31.69
C LEU A 484 1.33 10.71 -30.75
N ARG A 485 0.57 9.73 -31.28
CA ARG A 485 -0.22 8.80 -30.45
C ARG A 485 0.68 7.97 -29.54
N GLY A 486 1.84 7.58 -30.02
CA GLY A 486 2.91 6.94 -29.26
C GLY A 486 3.28 7.73 -28.01
N PHE A 487 3.59 9.03 -28.13
CA PHE A 487 3.89 9.87 -26.98
C PHE A 487 2.75 9.93 -25.96
N VAL A 488 1.50 10.05 -26.42
CA VAL A 488 0.32 10.07 -25.55
C VAL A 488 0.15 8.73 -24.83
N LYS A 489 0.28 7.61 -25.55
CA LYS A 489 0.22 6.25 -24.99
C LYS A 489 1.34 6.01 -23.98
N ILE A 490 2.58 6.43 -24.28
CA ILE A 490 3.73 6.33 -23.37
C ILE A 490 3.48 7.15 -22.11
N ALA A 491 3.03 8.41 -22.22
CA ALA A 491 2.68 9.22 -21.05
C ALA A 491 1.54 8.59 -20.22
N GLY A 492 0.54 8.03 -20.89
CA GLY A 492 -0.54 7.25 -20.27
C GLY A 492 -0.07 5.96 -19.58
N GLY A 493 1.05 5.40 -20.02
CA GLY A 493 1.69 4.22 -19.45
C GLY A 493 2.72 4.50 -18.34
N MET A 494 2.97 5.77 -17.99
CA MET A 494 3.90 6.18 -16.90
C MET A 494 3.28 5.92 -15.53
N ASN A 495 3.09 4.64 -15.21
CA ASN A 495 2.42 4.19 -14.00
C ASN A 495 3.38 4.14 -12.80
N LEU A 496 2.85 4.38 -11.61
CA LEU A 496 3.55 4.16 -10.35
C LEU A 496 3.40 2.70 -9.90
N VAL A 497 2.21 2.14 -10.05
CA VAL A 497 1.89 0.75 -9.68
C VAL A 497 1.87 -0.17 -10.88
N GLY A 498 1.18 0.19 -11.97
CA GLY A 498 1.40 -0.35 -13.33
C GLY A 498 1.15 -1.85 -13.59
N TYR A 499 1.25 -2.72 -12.59
CA TYR A 499 1.11 -4.17 -12.69
C TYR A 499 0.15 -4.65 -11.59
N ARG A 500 -1.10 -4.84 -11.99
CA ARG A 500 -2.24 -5.04 -11.09
C ARG A 500 -2.27 -6.41 -10.41
N GLY A 501 -1.38 -7.35 -10.75
CA GLY A 501 -1.39 -8.71 -10.19
C GLY A 501 -0.70 -8.83 -8.82
N PRO A 502 0.66 -8.89 -8.76
CA PRO A 502 1.40 -9.16 -7.52
C PRO A 502 1.26 -8.05 -6.48
N VAL A 503 1.10 -6.79 -6.91
CA VAL A 503 0.94 -5.66 -5.99
C VAL A 503 -0.50 -5.54 -5.51
N ALA A 504 -1.52 -5.86 -6.33
CA ALA A 504 -2.87 -5.98 -5.79
C ALA A 504 -3.02 -7.22 -4.90
N ALA A 505 -2.23 -8.29 -5.13
CA ALA A 505 -2.16 -9.42 -4.23
C ALA A 505 -1.46 -9.06 -2.91
N LEU A 506 -0.35 -8.30 -2.96
CA LEU A 506 0.37 -7.80 -1.78
C LEU A 506 -0.45 -6.77 -0.98
N LEU A 507 -1.19 -5.90 -1.69
CA LEU A 507 -1.97 -4.81 -1.12
C LEU A 507 -3.44 -5.16 -0.86
N GLY A 508 -3.95 -6.25 -1.43
CA GLY A 508 -5.37 -6.63 -1.36
C GLY A 508 -6.34 -5.78 -2.21
N PHE A 509 -5.87 -4.94 -3.14
CA PHE A 509 -6.71 -4.13 -4.07
C PHE A 509 -5.97 -3.63 -5.30
N ASP A 510 -6.73 -3.27 -6.35
CA ASP A 510 -6.23 -2.57 -7.55
C ASP A 510 -6.07 -1.05 -7.27
N PRO A 511 -4.83 -0.53 -7.20
CA PRO A 511 -4.57 0.88 -6.92
C PRO A 511 -4.59 1.76 -8.18
N GLY A 512 -5.23 1.33 -9.28
CA GLY A 512 -5.18 2.03 -10.58
C GLY A 512 -5.55 3.53 -10.57
N TRP A 513 -6.29 4.02 -9.56
CA TRP A 513 -6.53 5.47 -9.41
C TRP A 513 -5.26 6.28 -9.10
N VAL A 514 -4.27 5.66 -8.44
CA VAL A 514 -2.96 6.28 -8.15
C VAL A 514 -2.21 6.50 -9.45
N ASP A 515 -2.25 5.53 -10.35
CA ASP A 515 -1.64 5.63 -11.68
C ASP A 515 -2.29 6.77 -12.48
N HIS A 516 -3.63 6.84 -12.52
CA HIS A 516 -4.33 7.94 -13.17
C HIS A 516 -3.96 9.32 -12.60
N LEU A 517 -3.79 9.43 -11.27
CA LEU A 517 -3.38 10.67 -10.62
C LEU A 517 -1.95 11.07 -11.00
N VAL A 518 -1.01 10.12 -10.98
CA VAL A 518 0.40 10.34 -11.36
C VAL A 518 0.50 10.75 -12.82
N THR A 519 -0.21 10.05 -13.71
CA THR A 519 -0.31 10.38 -15.13
C THR A 519 -0.88 11.79 -15.35
N ALA A 520 -1.99 12.13 -14.70
CA ALA A 520 -2.62 13.45 -14.85
C ALA A 520 -1.70 14.58 -14.37
N ILE A 521 -1.07 14.41 -13.19
CA ILE A 521 -0.15 15.41 -12.64
C ILE A 521 1.12 15.52 -13.50
N GLY A 522 1.68 14.41 -13.96
CA GLY A 522 2.86 14.40 -14.83
C GLY A 522 2.60 15.06 -16.19
N ALA A 523 1.45 14.76 -16.82
CA ALA A 523 1.04 15.37 -18.09
C ALA A 523 0.81 16.89 -17.94
N LEU A 524 0.10 17.31 -16.90
CA LEU A 524 -0.04 18.73 -16.56
C LEU A 524 1.33 19.37 -16.30
N GLY A 525 2.21 18.64 -15.63
CA GLY A 525 3.60 19.01 -15.38
C GLY A 525 4.39 19.31 -16.65
N LEU A 526 4.30 18.45 -17.67
CA LEU A 526 4.95 18.65 -18.96
C LEU A 526 4.46 19.94 -19.64
N LEU A 527 3.15 20.20 -19.61
CA LEU A 527 2.56 21.43 -20.14
C LEU A 527 3.05 22.67 -19.38
N VAL A 528 3.07 22.62 -18.04
CA VAL A 528 3.60 23.71 -17.21
C VAL A 528 5.08 23.95 -17.48
N ALA A 529 5.87 22.88 -17.69
CA ALA A 529 7.28 22.96 -18.01
C ALA A 529 7.56 23.60 -19.38
N LEU A 530 6.74 23.32 -20.40
CA LEU A 530 6.82 23.98 -21.72
C LEU A 530 6.64 25.50 -21.61
N LEU A 531 5.71 25.93 -20.79
CA LEU A 531 5.40 27.34 -20.55
C LEU A 531 6.43 28.04 -19.64
N SER A 532 7.31 27.29 -18.98
CA SER A 532 8.26 27.81 -17.99
C SER A 532 9.69 27.77 -18.54
N PRO A 533 10.31 28.91 -18.93
CA PRO A 533 11.62 28.91 -19.63
C PRO A 533 12.73 28.11 -18.96
N GLY A 534 12.82 28.13 -17.62
CA GLY A 534 13.83 27.37 -16.86
C GLY A 534 13.61 25.86 -16.78
N PHE A 535 12.47 25.36 -17.25
CA PHE A 535 12.07 23.95 -17.15
C PHE A 535 11.76 23.29 -18.50
N ARG A 536 11.90 24.01 -19.62
CA ARG A 536 11.65 23.48 -20.98
C ARG A 536 12.50 22.26 -21.34
N TRP A 537 13.61 22.06 -20.65
CA TRP A 537 14.44 20.87 -20.83
C TRP A 537 13.72 19.59 -20.37
N LEU A 538 12.79 19.63 -19.42
CA LEU A 538 12.03 18.46 -18.96
C LEU A 538 11.19 17.81 -20.09
N PRO A 539 10.30 18.54 -20.78
CA PRO A 539 9.55 17.98 -21.91
C PRO A 539 10.47 17.64 -23.09
N LEU A 540 11.55 18.41 -23.32
CA LEU A 540 12.54 18.09 -24.34
C LEU A 540 13.24 16.75 -24.04
N THR A 541 13.64 16.50 -22.79
CA THR A 541 14.24 15.24 -22.35
C THR A 541 13.25 14.10 -22.49
N PHE A 542 11.99 14.29 -22.07
CA PHE A 542 10.95 13.27 -22.22
C PHE A 542 10.78 12.86 -23.69
N LEU A 543 10.66 13.84 -24.59
CA LEU A 543 10.54 13.59 -26.04
C LEU A 543 11.80 12.95 -26.62
N ALA A 544 12.99 13.46 -26.28
CA ALA A 544 14.27 12.94 -26.77
C ALA A 544 14.49 11.46 -26.40
N LEU A 545 14.06 11.05 -25.20
CA LEU A 545 14.23 9.67 -24.72
C LEU A 545 13.19 8.69 -25.27
N THR A 546 12.01 9.19 -25.66
CA THR A 546 10.89 8.34 -26.10
C THR A 546 10.68 8.36 -27.61
N PHE A 547 11.22 9.35 -28.33
CA PHE A 547 11.12 9.47 -29.79
C PHE A 547 11.56 8.21 -30.54
N PRO A 548 12.68 7.53 -30.20
CA PRO A 548 13.10 6.31 -30.92
C PRO A 548 12.08 5.16 -30.87
N VAL A 549 11.17 5.16 -29.89
CA VAL A 549 10.23 4.06 -29.65
C VAL A 549 8.76 4.47 -29.72
N ALA A 550 8.46 5.77 -29.83
CA ALA A 550 7.08 6.28 -29.81
C ALA A 550 6.21 5.64 -30.89
N PHE A 551 6.68 5.60 -32.14
CA PHE A 551 5.95 4.96 -33.23
C PHE A 551 5.75 3.45 -32.98
N LEU A 552 6.80 2.75 -32.53
CA LEU A 552 6.75 1.32 -32.23
C LEU A 552 5.77 1.00 -31.09
N TYR A 553 5.65 1.90 -30.11
CA TYR A 553 4.69 1.79 -29.02
C TYR A 553 3.25 1.92 -29.53
N ASP A 554 2.97 2.82 -30.48
CA ASP A 554 1.65 2.95 -31.08
C ASP A 554 1.21 1.66 -31.78
N LYS A 555 2.15 1.01 -32.48
CA LYS A 555 1.97 -0.26 -33.18
C LYS A 555 1.96 -1.49 -32.27
N GLY A 556 2.26 -1.35 -30.98
CA GLY A 556 2.33 -2.48 -30.04
C GLY A 556 3.51 -3.42 -30.29
N LEU A 557 4.57 -2.92 -30.95
CA LEU A 557 5.77 -3.70 -31.31
C LEU A 557 6.86 -3.69 -30.23
N THR A 558 6.62 -3.01 -29.11
CA THR A 558 7.59 -2.87 -28.01
C THR A 558 6.93 -3.12 -26.67
N GLU A 559 7.70 -3.66 -25.72
CA GLU A 559 7.27 -3.81 -24.34
C GLU A 559 7.00 -2.44 -23.68
N PRO A 560 5.88 -2.28 -22.94
CA PRO A 560 5.50 -0.99 -22.39
C PRO A 560 6.54 -0.32 -21.49
N TYR A 561 7.17 -1.05 -20.57
CA TYR A 561 8.04 -0.46 -19.55
C TYR A 561 9.52 -0.46 -19.93
N ARG A 562 10.00 -1.56 -20.51
CA ARG A 562 11.42 -1.81 -20.78
C ARG A 562 12.13 -0.71 -21.58
N LEU A 563 11.43 -0.06 -22.50
CA LEU A 563 11.99 0.96 -23.40
C LEU A 563 11.50 2.38 -23.09
N THR A 564 10.66 2.57 -22.07
CA THR A 564 10.08 3.89 -21.76
C THR A 564 10.36 4.35 -20.34
N MET A 565 10.62 3.42 -19.42
CA MET A 565 10.71 3.70 -17.99
C MET A 565 11.85 4.67 -17.62
N GLN A 566 12.88 4.78 -18.46
CA GLN A 566 13.93 5.77 -18.30
C GLN A 566 13.42 7.22 -18.33
N ALA A 567 12.27 7.46 -18.97
CA ALA A 567 11.61 8.76 -19.02
C ALA A 567 10.76 9.06 -17.76
N PHE A 568 10.44 8.05 -16.94
CA PHE A 568 9.56 8.18 -15.78
C PHE A 568 10.07 9.22 -14.78
N SER A 569 11.37 9.24 -14.47
CA SER A 569 11.95 10.22 -13.54
C SER A 569 11.71 11.66 -13.99
N PHE A 570 11.79 11.94 -15.29
CA PHE A 570 11.57 13.27 -15.85
C PHE A 570 10.08 13.62 -15.95
N PHE A 571 9.22 12.63 -16.21
CA PHE A 571 7.78 12.77 -16.13
C PHE A 571 7.32 13.11 -14.70
N LEU A 572 7.86 12.40 -13.71
CA LEU A 572 7.65 12.64 -12.29
C LEU A 572 8.12 14.04 -11.87
N LEU A 573 9.33 14.45 -12.26
CA LEU A 573 9.85 15.80 -12.00
C LEU A 573 8.95 16.89 -12.59
N SER A 574 8.41 16.66 -13.78
CA SER A 574 7.43 17.56 -14.40
C SER A 574 6.16 17.64 -13.55
N GLY A 575 5.66 16.51 -13.06
CA GLY A 575 4.52 16.49 -12.13
C GLY A 575 4.78 17.26 -10.83
N LEU A 576 5.97 17.11 -10.25
CA LEU A 576 6.37 17.85 -9.05
C LEU A 576 6.49 19.36 -9.31
N LEU A 577 6.84 19.77 -10.53
CA LEU A 577 6.79 21.17 -10.95
C LEU A 577 5.36 21.70 -10.90
N ALA A 578 4.37 20.97 -11.43
CA ALA A 578 2.95 21.37 -11.34
C ALA A 578 2.48 21.48 -9.88
N VAL A 579 2.85 20.53 -9.02
CA VAL A 579 2.58 20.58 -7.57
C VAL A 579 3.21 21.83 -6.95
N ARG A 580 4.47 22.15 -7.28
CA ARG A 580 5.15 23.35 -6.79
C ARG A 580 4.43 24.63 -7.19
N TYR A 581 4.00 24.75 -8.45
CA TYR A 581 3.24 25.91 -8.91
C TYR A 581 1.90 26.03 -8.16
N GLY A 582 1.18 24.93 -7.97
CA GLY A 582 -0.03 24.89 -7.15
C GLY A 582 0.21 25.39 -5.72
N LEU A 583 1.30 24.93 -5.08
CA LEU A 583 1.70 25.37 -3.74
C LEU A 583 2.10 26.85 -3.70
N LYS A 584 2.81 27.34 -4.72
CA LYS A 584 3.27 28.74 -4.82
C LYS A 584 2.09 29.70 -4.96
N VAL A 585 1.13 29.41 -5.83
CA VAL A 585 -0.11 30.18 -5.99
C VAL A 585 -0.89 30.22 -4.66
N GLY A 586 -0.90 29.12 -3.91
CA GLY A 586 -1.45 29.08 -2.55
C GLY A 586 -0.71 29.97 -1.55
N ARG A 587 0.63 30.00 -1.60
CA ARG A 587 1.46 30.82 -0.70
C ARG A 587 1.44 32.31 -1.00
N GLU A 588 1.54 32.73 -2.26
CA GLU A 588 1.51 34.16 -2.63
C GLU A 588 0.17 34.82 -2.30
N ARG A 589 -0.93 34.07 -2.50
CA ARG A 589 -2.26 34.49 -2.03
C ARG A 589 -2.37 34.55 -0.52
N SER A 590 -1.66 33.68 0.21
CA SER A 590 -1.57 33.73 1.68
C SER A 590 -0.65 34.85 2.20
N GLY A 591 0.39 35.23 1.46
CA GLY A 591 1.34 36.28 1.81
C GLY A 591 0.77 37.69 1.61
N GLN A 592 -0.01 37.92 0.56
CA GLN A 592 -0.78 39.16 0.39
C GLN A 592 -1.86 39.36 1.46
N ILE A 593 -2.30 38.28 2.14
CA ILE A 593 -3.21 38.33 3.28
C ILE A 593 -2.50 38.79 4.57
N LEU A 594 -1.19 38.57 4.69
CA LEU A 594 -0.38 38.94 5.87
C LEU A 594 0.23 40.35 5.81
N ALA A 595 0.32 40.95 4.63
CA ALA A 595 0.88 42.31 4.44
C ALA A 595 -0.11 43.45 4.72
N ARG A 596 -1.37 43.14 5.09
CA ARG A 596 -2.27 44.14 5.66
C ARG A 596 -1.99 44.28 7.15
N PRO A 597 -1.72 45.50 7.67
CA PRO A 597 -1.56 45.70 9.10
C PRO A 597 -2.84 45.25 9.81
N LEU A 598 -2.71 44.33 10.76
CA LEU A 598 -3.77 44.11 11.74
C LEU A 598 -3.83 45.35 12.64
N PRO A 599 -5.02 45.83 13.05
CA PRO A 599 -5.12 46.86 14.06
C PRO A 599 -4.39 46.39 15.32
N SER A 600 -3.42 47.18 15.77
CA SER A 600 -2.72 46.96 17.04
C SER A 600 -3.74 47.01 18.17
N SER A 601 -4.11 45.83 18.67
CA SER A 601 -4.89 45.65 19.90
C SER A 601 -4.08 44.81 20.87
N SER A 602 -2.97 45.36 21.31
CA SER A 602 -2.44 45.08 22.64
C SER A 602 -2.95 46.18 23.55
N PRO A 603 -4.04 45.97 24.32
CA PRO A 603 -4.24 46.79 25.50
C PRO A 603 -3.11 46.40 26.46
N GLU A 604 -2.27 47.38 26.79
CA GLU A 604 -1.40 47.31 27.97
C GLU A 604 -2.29 46.93 29.16
N VAL A 605 -2.06 45.73 29.70
CA VAL A 605 -2.69 45.32 30.95
C VAL A 605 -1.85 45.93 32.06
N SER A 606 -2.31 47.06 32.57
CA SER A 606 -1.92 47.52 33.91
C SER A 606 -2.31 46.43 34.92
N MET A 607 -1.37 46.13 35.80
CA MET A 607 -1.54 45.22 36.92
C MET A 607 -2.49 45.87 37.93
N ASP A 608 -3.79 45.64 37.79
CA ASP A 608 -4.74 45.78 38.90
C ASP A 608 -5.66 44.56 38.92
N GLY A 609 -5.52 43.78 39.99
CA GLY A 609 -6.22 42.52 40.19
C GLY A 609 -7.72 42.73 40.37
N LYS A 610 -8.50 42.31 39.37
CA LYS A 610 -9.88 41.85 39.56
C LYS A 610 -10.13 40.63 38.69
N SER A 611 -10.57 39.56 39.35
CA SER A 611 -11.04 38.28 38.82
C SER A 611 -11.67 38.37 37.42
N GLY A 612 -11.06 37.71 36.45
CA GLY A 612 -11.59 37.59 35.09
C GLY A 612 -12.94 36.88 35.10
N LYS A 613 -14.01 37.66 34.93
CA LYS A 613 -15.33 37.15 34.56
C LYS A 613 -15.23 36.41 33.23
N ASP A 614 -15.91 35.29 33.17
CA ASP A 614 -16.07 34.42 32.02
C ASP A 614 -16.33 35.19 30.72
N GLN A 615 -15.54 34.92 29.70
CA GLN A 615 -15.81 35.37 28.34
C GLN A 615 -17.03 34.60 27.82
N GLU A 616 -18.22 35.13 28.10
CA GLU A 616 -19.49 34.56 27.66
C GLU A 616 -19.49 34.36 26.14
N TRP A 617 -19.96 33.20 25.69
CA TRP A 617 -19.96 32.87 24.28
C TRP A 617 -21.00 33.72 23.54
N PRO A 618 -20.77 34.10 22.27
CA PRO A 618 -21.76 34.78 21.47
C PRO A 618 -23.07 33.98 21.44
N MET A 619 -24.19 34.63 21.78
CA MET A 619 -25.50 33.98 21.97
C MET A 619 -25.90 33.08 20.78
N ARG A 620 -25.58 33.51 19.54
CA ARG A 620 -25.86 32.76 18.30
C ARG A 620 -25.10 31.43 18.19
N GLU A 621 -23.83 31.37 18.60
CA GLU A 621 -23.04 30.14 18.54
C GLU A 621 -23.59 29.08 19.50
N ARG A 622 -23.99 29.52 20.71
CA ARG A 622 -24.61 28.66 21.72
C ARG A 622 -25.86 27.99 21.18
N TRP A 623 -26.77 28.75 20.57
CA TRP A 623 -28.00 28.20 20.00
C TRP A 623 -27.76 27.22 18.86
N ILE A 624 -26.78 27.48 17.98
CA ILE A 624 -26.44 26.55 16.90
C ILE A 624 -25.86 25.25 17.48
N LEU A 625 -24.95 25.34 18.45
CA LEU A 625 -24.40 24.15 19.10
C LEU A 625 -25.49 23.37 19.84
N LEU A 626 -26.37 24.04 20.58
CA LEU A 626 -27.49 23.41 21.29
C LEU A 626 -28.42 22.69 20.30
N ALA A 627 -28.71 23.29 19.15
CA ALA A 627 -29.49 22.64 18.09
C ALA A 627 -28.78 21.38 17.54
N ILE A 628 -27.48 21.48 17.26
CA ILE A 628 -26.67 20.32 16.82
C ILE A 628 -26.69 19.21 17.88
N LEU A 629 -26.52 19.55 19.16
CA LEU A 629 -26.52 18.59 20.26
C LEU A 629 -27.90 17.97 20.48
N ALA A 630 -28.98 18.76 20.42
CA ALA A 630 -30.34 18.26 20.53
C ALA A 630 -30.66 17.25 19.42
N LEU A 631 -30.28 17.56 18.18
CA LEU A 631 -30.41 16.64 17.05
C LEU A 631 -29.50 15.41 17.21
N ALA A 632 -28.26 15.58 17.71
CA ALA A 632 -27.35 14.47 17.95
C ALA A 632 -27.89 13.48 19.01
N VAL A 633 -28.49 14.01 20.08
CA VAL A 633 -29.20 13.25 21.12
C VAL A 633 -30.40 12.54 20.49
N GLY A 634 -31.24 13.27 19.74
CA GLY A 634 -32.39 12.71 19.05
C GLY A 634 -32.02 11.52 18.16
N LEU A 635 -31.03 11.68 17.28
CA LEU A 635 -30.57 10.62 16.39
C LEU A 635 -30.07 9.37 17.14
N ARG A 636 -29.45 9.52 18.32
CA ARG A 636 -28.83 8.42 19.06
C ARG A 636 -29.78 7.73 20.05
N PHE A 637 -30.72 8.47 20.64
CA PHE A 637 -31.63 7.96 21.67
C PHE A 637 -33.06 7.70 21.17
N TYR A 638 -33.42 8.15 19.96
CA TYR A 638 -34.75 7.89 19.41
C TYR A 638 -35.04 6.39 19.36
N ARG A 639 -36.15 5.98 19.99
CA ARG A 639 -36.62 4.58 20.10
C ARG A 639 -35.53 3.60 20.56
N ILE A 640 -34.66 4.01 21.49
CA ILE A 640 -33.54 3.17 21.97
C ILE A 640 -33.99 1.84 22.58
N THR A 641 -35.20 1.77 23.15
CA THR A 641 -35.80 0.53 23.71
C THR A 641 -36.19 -0.49 22.65
N ASP A 642 -36.41 -0.04 21.43
CA ASP A 642 -36.82 -0.86 20.28
C ASP A 642 -35.58 -1.39 19.53
N LEU A 643 -34.39 -1.01 19.98
CA LEU A 643 -33.13 -1.59 19.55
C LEU A 643 -32.80 -2.80 20.43
N GLY A 644 -32.42 -3.90 19.80
CA GLY A 644 -31.78 -5.05 20.42
C GLY A 644 -30.33 -5.25 19.95
N LEU A 645 -29.62 -6.11 20.67
CA LEU A 645 -28.28 -6.62 20.34
C LEU A 645 -28.32 -7.47 19.06
N THR A 646 -27.43 -7.16 18.11
CA THR A 646 -27.39 -7.78 16.77
C THR A 646 -26.03 -8.30 16.36
N HIS A 647 -24.96 -7.76 16.94
CA HIS A 647 -23.60 -8.21 16.72
C HIS A 647 -23.14 -9.09 17.90
N TRP A 648 -22.34 -10.12 17.66
CA TRP A 648 -21.88 -11.06 18.70
C TRP A 648 -21.14 -10.34 19.84
N ASP A 649 -20.27 -9.38 19.52
CA ASP A 649 -19.61 -8.50 20.52
C ASP A 649 -20.62 -7.75 21.41
N GLU A 650 -21.76 -7.27 20.91
CA GLU A 650 -22.78 -6.60 21.73
C GLU A 650 -23.30 -7.53 22.82
N GLY A 651 -23.53 -8.80 22.46
CA GLY A 651 -23.89 -9.87 23.38
C GLY A 651 -22.88 -10.12 24.47
N LEU A 652 -21.62 -10.19 24.07
CA LEU A 652 -20.51 -10.41 25.00
C LEU A 652 -20.39 -9.25 25.99
N TYR A 653 -20.42 -8.01 25.52
CA TYR A 653 -20.34 -6.83 26.38
C TYR A 653 -21.57 -6.68 27.28
N ALA A 654 -22.78 -6.88 26.75
CA ALA A 654 -24.01 -6.77 27.52
C ALA A 654 -24.10 -7.87 28.59
N SER A 655 -23.79 -9.12 28.23
CA SER A 655 -23.77 -10.25 29.17
C SER A 655 -22.70 -10.07 30.23
N ALA A 656 -21.53 -9.53 29.84
CA ALA A 656 -20.47 -9.21 30.78
C ALA A 656 -20.87 -8.13 31.78
N GLY A 657 -21.46 -7.05 31.30
CA GLY A 657 -22.06 -6.01 32.15
C GLY A 657 -23.09 -6.60 33.11
N ARG A 658 -23.96 -7.48 32.63
CA ARG A 658 -24.97 -8.13 33.47
C ARG A 658 -24.36 -8.99 34.57
N LEU A 659 -23.34 -9.78 34.26
CA LEU A 659 -22.66 -10.62 35.25
C LEU A 659 -21.97 -9.78 36.34
N LEU A 660 -21.36 -8.65 35.95
CA LEU A 660 -20.79 -7.69 36.90
C LEU A 660 -21.86 -7.15 37.88
N THR A 661 -23.12 -7.01 37.46
CA THR A 661 -24.21 -6.62 38.38
C THR A 661 -24.59 -7.70 39.40
N TYR A 662 -24.29 -8.97 39.12
CA TYR A 662 -24.59 -10.10 40.02
C TYR A 662 -23.44 -10.44 40.96
N GLN A 663 -22.22 -10.46 40.45
CA GLN A 663 -21.04 -10.99 41.17
C GLN A 663 -19.95 -9.93 41.40
N GLY A 664 -20.20 -8.66 41.04
CA GLY A 664 -19.19 -7.61 41.11
C GLY A 664 -17.95 -7.95 40.27
N PHE A 665 -16.78 -7.40 40.63
CA PHE A 665 -15.53 -7.67 39.92
C PHE A 665 -15.04 -9.12 40.02
N GLN A 666 -15.62 -9.94 40.90
CA GLN A 666 -15.36 -11.39 40.94
C GLN A 666 -15.89 -12.11 39.70
N ALA A 667 -16.81 -11.48 38.95
CA ALA A 667 -17.27 -11.95 37.65
C ALA A 667 -16.16 -11.96 36.59
N LEU A 668 -15.16 -11.06 36.68
CA LEU A 668 -14.17 -10.79 35.62
C LEU A 668 -13.50 -12.05 35.04
N PRO A 669 -13.12 -13.07 35.83
CA PRO A 669 -12.52 -14.31 35.32
C PRO A 669 -13.50 -15.24 34.58
N ALA A 670 -14.80 -15.17 34.86
CA ALA A 670 -15.85 -15.97 34.22
C ALA A 670 -16.28 -15.36 32.86
N LEU A 671 -15.90 -14.12 32.63
CA LEU A 671 -16.16 -13.43 31.38
C LEU A 671 -15.21 -13.97 30.30
N ARG A 672 -15.74 -14.39 29.15
CA ARG A 672 -14.94 -14.67 27.94
C ARG A 672 -14.30 -13.39 27.35
N LEU A 673 -14.03 -12.38 28.17
CA LEU A 673 -13.54 -11.03 27.85
C LEU A 673 -12.04 -10.95 27.53
N ILE A 674 -11.32 -12.07 27.46
CA ILE A 674 -9.91 -12.05 27.02
C ILE A 674 -9.75 -11.36 25.65
N GLU A 675 -10.83 -11.31 24.86
CA GLU A 675 -10.90 -10.73 23.52
C GLU A 675 -10.97 -9.19 23.48
N ALA A 676 -11.36 -8.51 24.57
CA ALA A 676 -11.48 -7.06 24.59
C ALA A 676 -11.23 -6.43 25.97
N PRO A 677 -10.58 -5.26 26.05
CA PRO A 677 -10.36 -4.55 27.31
C PRO A 677 -11.68 -4.23 28.07
N PRO A 678 -11.63 -4.07 29.41
CA PRO A 678 -12.80 -4.29 30.26
C PRO A 678 -13.70 -3.05 30.42
N LEU A 679 -13.24 -1.85 30.05
CA LEU A 679 -13.91 -0.59 30.42
C LEU A 679 -15.34 -0.53 29.90
N PHE A 680 -15.58 -0.93 28.65
CA PHE A 680 -16.91 -0.85 28.06
C PHE A 680 -17.91 -1.76 28.79
N SER A 681 -17.51 -2.99 29.13
CA SER A 681 -18.34 -3.92 29.91
C SER A 681 -18.61 -3.43 31.33
N ILE A 682 -17.63 -2.76 31.95
CA ILE A 682 -17.81 -2.15 33.27
C ILE A 682 -18.85 -1.03 33.20
N LEU A 683 -18.73 -0.13 32.21
CA LEU A 683 -19.71 0.94 31.99
C LEU A 683 -21.11 0.36 31.68
N ALA A 684 -21.18 -0.69 30.86
CA ALA A 684 -22.42 -1.41 30.60
C ALA A 684 -23.05 -1.94 31.88
N GLY A 685 -22.27 -2.61 32.74
CA GLY A 685 -22.75 -3.15 34.01
C GLY A 685 -23.23 -2.05 34.97
N LEU A 686 -22.51 -0.93 35.06
CA LEU A 686 -22.93 0.21 35.89
C LEU A 686 -24.27 0.78 35.42
N VAL A 687 -24.45 0.99 34.11
CA VAL A 687 -25.69 1.55 33.57
C VAL A 687 -26.85 0.53 33.66
N GLN A 688 -26.59 -0.77 33.44
CA GLN A 688 -27.58 -1.83 33.70
C GLN A 688 -27.97 -1.92 35.19
N GLY A 689 -27.04 -1.68 36.11
CA GLY A 689 -27.33 -1.63 37.54
C GLY A 689 -28.25 -0.47 37.93
N LEU A 690 -28.14 0.67 37.24
CA LEU A 690 -28.95 1.87 37.49
C LEU A 690 -30.33 1.83 36.82
N PHE A 691 -30.41 1.31 35.59
CA PHE A 691 -31.61 1.40 34.75
C PHE A 691 -32.27 0.04 34.45
N GLY A 692 -31.78 -1.04 35.05
CA GLY A 692 -32.28 -2.40 34.85
C GLY A 692 -31.46 -3.22 33.84
N ARG A 693 -31.63 -4.55 33.88
CA ARG A 693 -30.78 -5.53 33.15
C ARG A 693 -31.23 -5.79 31.70
N ALA A 694 -31.84 -4.80 31.06
CA ALA A 694 -32.21 -4.86 29.64
C ALA A 694 -30.99 -4.65 28.72
N ASP A 695 -31.20 -4.72 27.41
CA ASP A 695 -30.19 -4.48 26.37
C ASP A 695 -29.97 -2.98 26.09
N TRP A 696 -31.04 -2.19 26.01
CA TRP A 696 -30.99 -0.75 25.74
C TRP A 696 -30.06 0.05 26.68
N PRO A 697 -29.89 -0.27 27.99
CA PRO A 697 -28.95 0.44 28.86
C PRO A 697 -27.50 0.27 28.41
N THR A 698 -27.16 -0.87 27.81
CA THR A 698 -25.82 -1.09 27.23
C THR A 698 -25.64 -0.26 25.96
N ILE A 699 -26.66 -0.21 25.10
CA ILE A 699 -26.66 0.64 23.90
C ILE A 699 -26.56 2.12 24.29
N ALA A 700 -27.19 2.52 25.40
CA ALA A 700 -27.17 3.89 25.91
C ALA A 700 -25.76 4.36 26.29
N VAL A 701 -24.85 3.46 26.69
CA VAL A 701 -23.43 3.80 26.92
C VAL A 701 -22.80 4.37 25.65
N SER A 702 -22.96 3.66 24.53
CA SER A 702 -22.46 4.11 23.22
C SER A 702 -23.16 5.38 22.74
N ALA A 703 -24.48 5.48 22.95
CA ALA A 703 -25.27 6.65 22.55
C ALA A 703 -24.83 7.91 23.31
N ALA A 704 -24.56 7.79 24.61
CA ALA A 704 -24.04 8.86 25.44
C ALA A 704 -22.61 9.23 25.01
N ALA A 705 -21.71 8.25 24.85
CA ALA A 705 -20.33 8.50 24.43
C ALA A 705 -20.27 9.20 23.06
N GLY A 706 -21.11 8.76 22.13
CA GLY A 706 -21.21 9.35 20.80
C GLY A 706 -21.82 10.76 20.79
N THR A 707 -22.67 11.09 21.76
CA THR A 707 -23.22 12.44 21.95
C THR A 707 -22.16 13.38 22.54
N VAL A 708 -21.44 12.95 23.57
CA VAL A 708 -20.35 13.73 24.19
C VAL A 708 -19.22 13.99 23.19
N THR A 709 -18.94 13.02 22.31
CA THR A 709 -17.99 13.16 21.19
C THR A 709 -18.31 14.37 20.30
N VAL A 710 -19.59 14.62 20.00
CA VAL A 710 -20.02 15.79 19.19
C VAL A 710 -19.65 17.10 19.88
N TYR A 711 -19.90 17.20 21.19
CA TYR A 711 -19.51 18.37 21.98
C TYR A 711 -18.00 18.58 22.01
N LEU A 712 -17.23 17.51 22.24
CA LEU A 712 -15.77 17.60 22.28
C LEU A 712 -15.17 17.98 20.93
N LEU A 713 -15.77 17.58 19.82
CA LEU A 713 -15.36 18.03 18.48
C LEU A 713 -15.57 19.52 18.29
N TYR A 714 -16.65 20.09 18.81
CA TYR A 714 -16.81 21.56 18.82
C TYR A 714 -15.71 22.21 19.65
N VAL A 715 -15.47 21.74 20.89
CA VAL A 715 -14.45 22.31 21.79
C VAL A 715 -13.06 22.26 21.15
N LEU A 716 -12.67 21.10 20.63
CA LEU A 716 -11.37 20.90 20.00
C LEU A 716 -11.28 21.68 18.68
N GLY A 717 -12.27 21.59 17.80
CA GLY A 717 -12.29 22.32 16.53
C GLY A 717 -12.24 23.84 16.72
N LYS A 718 -12.94 24.36 17.73
CA LYS A 718 -12.88 25.77 18.14
C LYS A 718 -11.48 26.15 18.60
N LYS A 719 -10.87 25.36 19.48
CA LYS A 719 -9.49 25.58 19.96
C LYS A 719 -8.46 25.54 18.82
N LEU A 720 -8.66 24.65 17.83
CA LEU A 720 -7.69 24.44 16.75
C LEU A 720 -7.83 25.41 15.58
N SER A 721 -9.05 25.81 15.22
CA SER A 721 -9.32 26.53 13.96
C SER A 721 -10.47 27.54 14.04
N GLY A 722 -11.03 27.82 15.22
CA GLY A 722 -12.09 28.82 15.41
C GLY A 722 -13.51 28.25 15.46
N PRO A 723 -14.49 29.04 15.91
CA PRO A 723 -15.84 28.57 16.22
C PRO A 723 -16.57 27.97 15.02
N GLU A 724 -16.40 28.51 13.81
CA GLU A 724 -17.02 27.97 12.59
C GLU A 724 -16.48 26.58 12.26
N ALA A 725 -15.17 26.36 12.43
CA ALA A 725 -14.54 25.06 12.24
C ALA A 725 -15.07 24.04 13.26
N GLY A 726 -15.20 24.46 14.52
CA GLY A 726 -15.77 23.62 15.59
C GLY A 726 -17.22 23.23 15.34
N LEU A 727 -18.07 24.19 14.96
CA LEU A 727 -19.49 23.92 14.67
C LEU A 727 -19.64 22.96 13.48
N PHE A 728 -18.84 23.14 12.43
CA PHE A 728 -18.87 22.25 11.27
C PHE A 728 -18.34 20.85 11.58
N ALA A 729 -17.25 20.73 12.35
CA ALA A 729 -16.74 19.43 12.81
C ALA A 729 -17.78 18.70 13.69
N ALA A 730 -18.45 19.42 14.59
CA ALA A 730 -19.53 18.87 15.40
C ALA A 730 -20.74 18.44 14.55
N ALA A 731 -21.21 19.29 13.63
CA ALA A 731 -22.35 18.98 12.76
C ALA A 731 -22.10 17.76 11.86
N THR A 732 -20.89 17.66 11.27
CA THR A 732 -20.53 16.55 10.38
C THR A 732 -20.53 15.21 11.10
N VAL A 733 -20.07 15.14 12.36
CA VAL A 733 -20.12 13.90 13.16
C VAL A 733 -21.48 13.67 13.83
N ALA A 734 -22.18 14.73 14.20
CA ALA A 734 -23.54 14.64 14.74
C ALA A 734 -24.48 13.94 13.76
N PHE A 735 -24.37 14.30 12.47
CA PHE A 735 -25.25 13.85 11.40
C PHE A 735 -24.65 12.75 10.51
N SER A 736 -23.40 12.32 10.73
CA SER A 736 -22.81 11.23 9.95
C SER A 736 -23.51 9.90 10.24
N THR A 737 -24.06 9.30 9.18
CA THR A 737 -24.66 7.94 9.23
C THR A 737 -23.68 6.94 9.82
N TYR A 738 -22.40 7.06 9.45
CA TYR A 738 -21.34 6.19 9.95
C TYR A 738 -21.24 6.21 11.47
N HIS A 739 -21.19 7.40 12.07
CA HIS A 739 -21.05 7.55 13.50
C HIS A 739 -22.34 7.24 14.26
N VAL A 740 -23.51 7.58 13.68
CA VAL A 740 -24.82 7.32 14.29
C VAL A 740 -25.06 5.82 14.45
N ILE A 741 -24.74 5.00 13.44
CA ILE A 741 -24.86 3.53 13.51
C ILE A 741 -24.11 3.00 14.74
N TYR A 742 -22.80 3.24 14.84
CA TYR A 742 -22.00 2.70 15.95
C TYR A 742 -22.25 3.40 17.30
N SER A 743 -22.95 4.54 17.32
CA SER A 743 -23.46 5.13 18.57
C SER A 743 -24.74 4.45 19.05
N ARG A 744 -25.48 3.78 18.16
CA ARG A 744 -26.73 3.06 18.46
C ARG A 744 -26.53 1.54 18.56
N MET A 745 -25.29 1.10 18.74
CA MET A 745 -24.91 -0.28 18.97
C MET A 745 -24.11 -0.39 20.27
N ALA A 746 -24.29 -1.48 21.00
CA ALA A 746 -23.58 -1.82 22.24
C ALA A 746 -22.13 -2.27 21.96
N LEU A 747 -21.37 -1.47 21.22
CA LEU A 747 -19.97 -1.74 20.84
C LEU A 747 -18.99 -0.68 21.37
N THR A 748 -17.71 -1.01 21.37
CA THR A 748 -16.63 -0.17 21.91
C THR A 748 -16.36 1.11 21.13
N GLU A 749 -16.79 1.22 19.87
CA GLU A 749 -16.35 2.26 18.92
C GLU A 749 -16.63 3.68 19.40
N ALA A 750 -17.87 3.98 19.82
CA ALA A 750 -18.24 5.32 20.26
C ALA A 750 -17.48 5.74 21.54
N THR A 751 -17.32 4.80 22.48
CA THR A 751 -16.57 5.00 23.73
C THR A 751 -15.07 5.19 23.46
N PHE A 752 -14.52 4.42 22.53
CA PHE A 752 -13.12 4.53 22.11
C PHE A 752 -12.83 5.91 21.50
N ILE A 753 -13.71 6.38 20.60
CA ILE A 753 -13.57 7.69 19.95
C ILE A 753 -13.63 8.83 20.98
N LEU A 754 -14.53 8.75 21.95
CA LEU A 754 -14.62 9.71 23.05
C LEU A 754 -13.27 9.85 23.78
N PHE A 755 -12.70 8.74 24.24
CA PHE A 755 -11.45 8.77 24.99
C PHE A 755 -10.24 9.12 24.10
N ALA A 756 -10.25 8.74 22.82
CA ALA A 756 -9.24 9.16 21.85
C ALA A 756 -9.22 10.69 21.66
N LEU A 757 -10.40 11.31 21.56
CA LEU A 757 -10.52 12.78 21.46
C LEU A 757 -10.13 13.49 22.75
N LEU A 758 -10.52 12.97 23.92
CA LEU A 758 -10.08 13.51 25.21
C LEU A 758 -8.55 13.43 25.34
N THR A 759 -7.96 12.31 24.93
CA THR A 759 -6.51 12.12 24.90
C THR A 759 -5.86 13.18 24.00
N LEU A 760 -6.36 13.35 22.77
CA LEU A 760 -5.84 14.34 21.83
C LEU A 760 -5.98 15.78 22.36
N LEU A 761 -7.14 16.13 22.92
CA LEU A 761 -7.43 17.46 23.47
C LEU A 761 -6.49 17.81 24.62
N TRP A 762 -6.39 16.93 25.63
CA TRP A 762 -5.57 17.17 26.80
C TRP A 762 -4.09 17.07 26.47
N PHE A 763 -3.67 16.16 25.59
CA PHE A 763 -2.28 16.06 25.15
C PHE A 763 -1.84 17.30 24.37
N HIS A 764 -2.66 17.77 23.42
CA HIS A 764 -2.40 19.04 22.72
C HIS A 764 -2.28 20.19 23.72
N THR A 765 -3.21 20.28 24.66
CA THR A 765 -3.24 21.32 25.70
C THR A 765 -2.01 21.27 26.61
N ALA A 766 -1.59 20.07 27.02
CA ALA A 766 -0.40 19.85 27.83
C ALA A 766 0.87 20.33 27.12
N LEU A 767 0.97 20.10 25.81
CA LEU A 767 2.12 20.54 25.00
C LEU A 767 2.11 22.04 24.68
N THR A 768 0.95 22.70 24.67
CA THR A 768 0.84 24.13 24.40
C THR A 768 0.95 24.99 25.65
N GLU A 769 0.47 24.49 26.79
CA GLU A 769 0.39 25.23 28.06
C GLU A 769 1.39 24.74 29.11
N ASP A 770 2.25 23.77 28.78
CA ASP A 770 3.31 23.21 29.64
C ASP A 770 2.80 22.76 31.02
N SER A 771 1.61 22.16 31.04
CA SER A 771 0.88 21.84 32.27
C SER A 771 0.89 20.35 32.60
N LEU A 772 1.46 20.01 33.76
CA LEU A 772 1.46 18.63 34.30
C LEU A 772 0.05 18.12 34.61
N ARG A 773 -0.87 19.00 35.00
CA ARG A 773 -2.28 18.62 35.20
C ARG A 773 -2.90 18.14 33.89
N HIS A 774 -2.65 18.85 32.80
CA HIS A 774 -3.14 18.44 31.48
C HIS A 774 -2.43 17.17 30.98
N SER A 775 -1.14 16.99 31.27
CA SER A 775 -0.43 15.73 31.02
C SER A 775 -1.02 14.55 31.78
N LEU A 776 -1.38 14.74 33.05
CA LEU A 776 -2.06 13.73 33.87
C LEU A 776 -3.43 13.39 33.28
N LEU A 777 -4.25 14.39 32.96
CA LEU A 777 -5.57 14.19 32.35
C LEU A 777 -5.46 13.49 30.98
N ALA A 778 -4.46 13.83 30.19
CA ALA A 778 -4.17 13.15 28.93
C ALA A 778 -3.78 11.68 29.18
N GLY A 779 -2.99 11.40 30.21
CA GLY A 779 -2.59 10.05 30.59
C GLY A 779 -3.78 9.22 31.08
N VAL A 780 -4.67 9.81 31.89
CA VAL A 780 -5.91 9.15 32.34
C VAL A 780 -6.80 8.83 31.14
N ALA A 781 -7.03 9.80 30.24
CA ALA A 781 -7.82 9.58 29.04
C ALA A 781 -7.20 8.49 28.13
N ALA A 782 -5.87 8.47 27.99
CA ALA A 782 -5.14 7.45 27.26
C ALA A 782 -5.32 6.05 27.88
N GLY A 783 -5.25 5.95 29.21
CA GLY A 783 -5.47 4.71 29.94
C GLY A 783 -6.89 4.18 29.76
N LEU A 784 -7.90 5.06 29.81
CA LEU A 784 -9.30 4.70 29.55
C LEU A 784 -9.52 4.26 28.09
N MET A 785 -8.88 4.94 27.13
CA MET A 785 -8.90 4.57 25.72
C MET A 785 -8.32 3.16 25.50
N LEU A 786 -7.15 2.87 26.07
CA LEU A 786 -6.52 1.53 26.00
C LEU A 786 -7.38 0.46 26.68
N ASN A 787 -8.00 0.78 27.81
CA ASN A 787 -8.95 -0.10 28.49
C ASN A 787 -10.31 -0.22 27.78
N THR A 788 -10.52 0.49 26.67
CA THR A 788 -11.69 0.31 25.79
C THR A 788 -11.36 -0.58 24.61
N LYS A 789 -10.20 -0.39 23.96
CA LYS A 789 -9.81 -1.13 22.75
C LYS A 789 -8.29 -1.13 22.54
N TYR A 790 -7.73 -2.28 22.17
CA TYR A 790 -6.29 -2.43 21.87
C TYR A 790 -5.79 -1.49 20.74
N ALA A 791 -6.69 -1.09 19.83
CA ALA A 791 -6.42 -0.10 18.78
C ALA A 791 -6.00 1.28 19.31
N GLY A 792 -6.14 1.55 20.62
CA GLY A 792 -5.62 2.76 21.26
C GLY A 792 -4.11 2.94 21.10
N SER A 793 -3.36 1.85 20.90
CA SER A 793 -1.93 1.90 20.56
C SER A 793 -1.64 2.67 19.27
N PHE A 794 -2.51 2.57 18.25
CA PHE A 794 -2.40 3.35 17.00
C PHE A 794 -2.65 4.83 17.20
N VAL A 795 -3.40 5.21 18.24
CA VAL A 795 -3.62 6.61 18.63
C VAL A 795 -2.46 7.14 19.47
N LEU A 796 -1.91 6.34 20.38
CA LEU A 796 -0.80 6.76 21.23
C LEU A 796 0.50 6.96 20.45
N THR A 797 0.81 6.06 19.52
CA THR A 797 2.03 6.10 18.71
C THR A 797 2.29 7.48 18.05
N PRO A 798 1.36 8.10 17.30
CA PRO A 798 1.56 9.42 16.71
C PRO A 798 1.73 10.53 17.76
N LEU A 799 1.01 10.47 18.88
CA LEU A 799 1.10 11.46 19.95
C LEU A 799 2.48 11.43 20.62
N VAL A 800 2.97 10.24 20.95
CA VAL A 800 4.30 10.02 21.53
C VAL A 800 5.38 10.45 20.55
N LEU A 801 5.28 10.05 19.29
CA LEU A 801 6.24 10.44 18.24
C LEU A 801 6.33 11.97 18.11
N VAL A 802 5.18 12.66 18.00
CA VAL A 802 5.15 14.13 17.93
C VAL A 802 5.68 14.75 19.22
N GLY A 803 5.33 14.20 20.39
CA GLY A 803 5.85 14.64 21.69
C GLY A 803 7.38 14.56 21.77
N VAL A 804 7.95 13.39 21.43
CA VAL A 804 9.41 13.16 21.42
C VAL A 804 10.12 14.08 20.42
N LEU A 805 9.60 14.21 19.19
CA LEU A 805 10.18 15.10 18.18
C LEU A 805 10.21 16.57 18.65
N ARG A 806 9.19 16.99 19.41
CA ARG A 806 9.10 18.34 19.97
C ARG A 806 10.00 18.53 21.18
N LEU A 807 10.29 17.48 21.97
CA LEU A 807 11.31 17.50 23.02
C LEU A 807 12.74 17.52 22.46
N GLY A 808 12.98 16.86 21.33
CA GLY A 808 14.29 16.78 20.70
C GLY A 808 14.79 18.09 20.07
N ALA A 809 13.89 18.94 19.56
CA ALA A 809 14.29 20.19 18.91
C ALA A 809 14.96 21.22 19.86
N PRO A 810 14.43 21.49 21.08
CA PRO A 810 15.09 22.35 22.07
C PRO A 810 16.40 21.76 22.64
N LEU A 811 16.45 20.45 22.89
CA LEU A 811 17.65 19.77 23.42
C LEU A 811 18.83 19.84 22.44
N VAL A 812 18.56 19.75 21.13
CA VAL A 812 19.59 19.89 20.08
C VAL A 812 20.01 21.35 19.87
N ALA A 813 19.10 22.30 20.03
CA ALA A 813 19.41 23.73 19.92
C ALA A 813 20.30 24.21 21.07
N ARG A 814 20.11 23.72 22.30
CA ARG A 814 20.96 24.10 23.46
C ARG A 814 22.31 23.39 23.49
N TRP A 815 22.45 22.22 22.87
CA TRP A 815 23.76 21.59 22.69
C TRP A 815 24.72 22.42 21.80
N LYS A 816 24.21 23.42 21.07
CA LYS A 816 25.01 24.41 20.35
C LYS A 816 25.28 25.71 21.14
N VAL A 817 24.59 25.93 22.26
CA VAL A 817 24.62 27.20 23.01
C VAL A 817 25.23 27.02 24.42
N SER A 818 25.28 25.78 24.91
CA SER A 818 25.79 25.44 26.25
C SER A 818 27.32 25.54 26.42
N GLU A 819 28.06 25.98 25.40
CA GLU A 819 29.48 26.34 25.55
C GLU A 819 29.68 27.78 26.04
N GLU A 820 28.65 28.66 26.04
CA GLU A 820 28.93 30.10 26.12
C GLU A 820 28.19 30.96 27.16
N LYS A 821 27.30 30.45 28.02
CA LYS A 821 26.86 31.22 29.21
C LYS A 821 26.04 30.39 30.20
N GLY A 822 26.45 30.46 31.48
CA GLY A 822 25.85 29.79 32.62
C GLY A 822 24.58 30.46 33.14
N GLU A 823 23.51 30.47 32.34
CA GLU A 823 22.16 30.75 32.83
C GLU A 823 21.32 29.46 32.79
N GLU A 824 20.87 29.02 33.97
CA GLU A 824 19.89 27.94 34.17
C GLU A 824 18.49 28.42 33.74
N PRO A 825 17.78 27.72 32.83
CA PRO A 825 16.38 27.96 32.60
C PRO A 825 15.55 26.68 32.71
N PHE A 826 14.63 26.77 33.66
CA PHE A 826 13.39 26.04 33.79
C PHE A 826 12.60 26.09 32.46
N GLY A 827 12.38 24.97 31.77
CA GLY A 827 11.53 24.97 30.56
C GLY A 827 11.43 23.67 29.76
N TRP A 828 12.43 22.77 29.83
CA TRP A 828 12.35 21.44 29.19
C TRP A 828 11.94 20.34 30.17
N ARG A 829 12.35 20.47 31.45
CA ARG A 829 12.01 19.53 32.52
C ARG A 829 10.49 19.33 32.64
N PRO A 830 9.64 20.38 32.64
CA PRO A 830 8.18 20.19 32.71
C PRO A 830 7.61 19.43 31.51
N LYS A 831 8.17 19.59 30.30
CA LYS A 831 7.73 18.88 29.09
C LYS A 831 8.13 17.42 29.09
N VAL A 832 9.35 17.10 29.54
CA VAL A 832 9.82 15.72 29.68
C VAL A 832 9.04 15.03 30.80
N ILE A 833 8.92 15.67 31.96
CA ILE A 833 8.12 15.17 33.09
C ILE A 833 6.66 15.00 32.65
N GLY A 834 6.10 15.95 31.91
CA GLY A 834 4.73 15.88 31.39
C GLY A 834 4.53 14.74 30.39
N LEU A 835 5.46 14.53 29.44
CA LEU A 835 5.38 13.40 28.51
C LEU A 835 5.55 12.06 29.24
N SER A 836 6.50 11.98 30.18
CA SER A 836 6.71 10.79 31.01
C SER A 836 5.48 10.51 31.88
N LEU A 837 4.86 11.53 32.47
CA LEU A 837 3.65 11.42 33.27
C LEU A 837 2.46 10.94 32.43
N PHE A 838 2.27 11.52 31.24
CA PHE A 838 1.28 11.07 30.27
C PHE A 838 1.44 9.58 29.95
N LEU A 839 2.67 9.14 29.64
CA LEU A 839 2.99 7.75 29.32
C LEU A 839 2.82 6.82 30.51
N LEU A 840 3.37 7.19 31.67
CA LEU A 840 3.34 6.38 32.88
C LEU A 840 1.91 6.17 33.37
N VAL A 841 1.07 7.20 33.33
CA VAL A 841 -0.34 7.09 33.73
C VAL A 841 -1.14 6.31 32.67
N GLY A 842 -0.95 6.63 31.39
CA GLY A 842 -1.68 5.96 30.30
C GLY A 842 -1.40 4.46 30.23
N VAL A 843 -0.12 4.07 30.26
CA VAL A 843 0.29 2.66 30.30
C VAL A 843 -0.03 2.04 31.65
N GLY A 844 0.22 2.76 32.75
CA GLY A 844 -0.02 2.29 34.12
C GLY A 844 -1.46 1.86 34.38
N LEU A 845 -2.44 2.61 33.86
CA LEU A 845 -3.86 2.23 33.96
C LEU A 845 -4.23 1.01 33.10
N PHE A 846 -3.43 0.67 32.10
CA PHE A 846 -3.64 -0.50 31.24
C PHE A 846 -2.94 -1.76 31.75
N ILE A 847 -1.86 -1.62 32.54
CA ILE A 847 -1.08 -2.73 33.09
C ILE A 847 -1.94 -3.76 33.84
N PRO A 848 -2.89 -3.40 34.73
CA PRO A 848 -3.70 -4.39 35.44
C PRO A 848 -4.45 -5.35 34.50
N TRP A 849 -4.97 -4.83 33.39
CA TRP A 849 -5.63 -5.64 32.38
C TRP A 849 -4.64 -6.58 31.67
N VAL A 850 -3.47 -6.06 31.29
CA VAL A 850 -2.41 -6.87 30.66
C VAL A 850 -1.96 -8.02 31.57
N LEU A 851 -1.74 -7.74 32.86
CA LEU A 851 -1.36 -8.75 33.84
C LEU A 851 -2.47 -9.79 34.05
N PHE A 852 -3.73 -9.35 34.09
CA PHE A 852 -4.87 -10.26 34.19
C PHE A 852 -4.95 -11.21 33.00
N VAL A 853 -4.82 -10.70 31.77
CA VAL A 853 -4.84 -11.54 30.56
C VAL A 853 -3.63 -12.49 30.54
N ALA A 854 -2.44 -11.99 30.86
CA ALA A 854 -1.23 -12.80 30.90
C ALA A 854 -1.33 -13.95 31.92
N ALA A 855 -1.87 -13.68 33.11
CA ALA A 855 -2.05 -14.68 34.16
C ALA A 855 -3.11 -15.74 33.83
N ARG A 856 -4.15 -15.38 33.06
CA ARG A 856 -5.27 -16.27 32.73
C ARG A 856 -5.01 -17.12 31.48
N SER A 857 -4.36 -16.53 30.47
CA SER A 857 -4.38 -17.02 29.10
C SER A 857 -3.00 -17.14 28.46
N GLY A 858 -1.95 -16.76 29.19
CA GLY A 858 -0.58 -16.65 28.67
C GLY A 858 -0.35 -15.35 27.87
N THR A 859 0.90 -14.90 27.85
CA THR A 859 1.31 -13.70 27.10
C THR A 859 1.15 -13.85 25.59
N GLU A 860 1.20 -15.08 25.09
CA GLU A 860 1.03 -15.40 23.66
C GLU A 860 -0.34 -14.97 23.12
N GLN A 861 -1.41 -15.06 23.93
CA GLN A 861 -2.76 -14.67 23.48
C GLN A 861 -2.93 -13.15 23.27
N LEU A 862 -2.09 -12.32 23.91
CA LEU A 862 -2.07 -10.88 23.66
C LEU A 862 -1.58 -10.53 22.24
N VAL A 863 -0.85 -11.46 21.60
CA VAL A 863 -0.25 -11.28 20.27
C VAL A 863 -0.94 -12.14 19.22
N SER A 864 -1.16 -13.42 19.49
CA SER A 864 -1.64 -14.40 18.50
C SER A 864 -3.07 -14.15 18.01
N ARG A 865 -3.96 -13.67 18.89
CA ARG A 865 -5.36 -13.40 18.53
C ARG A 865 -5.56 -12.16 17.65
N PRO A 866 -4.97 -10.98 17.97
CA PRO A 866 -4.96 -9.87 17.03
C PRO A 866 -4.36 -10.27 15.68
N VAL A 867 -3.25 -11.02 15.68
CA VAL A 867 -2.59 -11.50 14.45
C VAL A 867 -3.52 -12.36 13.59
N GLY A 868 -4.37 -13.21 14.19
CA GLY A 868 -5.37 -14.02 13.46
C GLY A 868 -6.38 -13.21 12.63
N PHE A 869 -6.61 -11.93 12.96
CA PHE A 869 -7.46 -11.00 12.20
C PHE A 869 -6.66 -10.04 11.32
N THR A 870 -5.37 -10.31 11.08
CA THR A 870 -4.50 -9.47 10.27
C THR A 870 -4.06 -10.15 8.98
N ALA A 871 -3.54 -9.35 8.03
CA ALA A 871 -2.94 -9.82 6.79
C ALA A 871 -1.82 -10.85 7.01
N LEU A 872 -1.14 -10.78 8.16
CA LEU A 872 -0.06 -11.70 8.53
C LEU A 872 -0.55 -13.15 8.70
N ALA A 873 -1.81 -13.35 9.10
CA ALA A 873 -2.41 -14.69 9.20
C ALA A 873 -2.57 -15.37 7.83
N THR A 874 -2.61 -14.60 6.74
CA THR A 874 -2.72 -15.08 5.36
C THR A 874 -1.44 -14.84 4.55
N GLY A 875 -0.32 -14.49 5.21
CA GLY A 875 0.97 -14.25 4.55
C GLY A 875 1.09 -12.92 3.77
N GLY A 876 0.17 -11.97 3.98
CA GLY A 876 0.14 -10.65 3.33
C GLY A 876 0.51 -9.49 4.26
N LEU A 877 0.70 -8.29 3.69
CA LEU A 877 0.99 -7.06 4.44
C LEU A 877 -0.24 -6.14 4.59
N VAL A 878 -1.25 -6.28 3.74
CA VAL A 878 -2.48 -5.48 3.76
C VAL A 878 -3.69 -6.40 3.64
N ALA A 879 -4.63 -6.27 4.58
CA ALA A 879 -5.90 -6.98 4.59
C ALA A 879 -7.09 -6.04 4.30
N THR A 880 -6.98 -4.76 4.65
CA THR A 880 -7.96 -3.73 4.30
C THR A 880 -7.35 -2.73 3.31
N PRO A 881 -7.84 -2.69 2.06
CA PRO A 881 -7.30 -1.76 1.08
C PRO A 881 -7.77 -0.31 1.31
N PRO A 882 -6.92 0.71 1.06
CA PRO A 882 -7.29 2.13 1.12
C PRO A 882 -8.47 2.52 0.23
N THR A 883 -8.66 1.87 -0.93
CA THR A 883 -9.83 2.11 -1.79
C THR A 883 -11.12 1.72 -1.09
N LEU A 884 -11.11 0.66 -0.29
CA LEU A 884 -12.24 0.23 0.50
C LEU A 884 -12.46 1.15 1.71
N ILE A 885 -11.39 1.62 2.37
CA ILE A 885 -11.48 2.68 3.38
C ILE A 885 -12.15 3.92 2.79
N LEU A 886 -11.71 4.36 1.60
CA LEU A 886 -12.33 5.47 0.88
C LEU A 886 -13.79 5.18 0.52
N ALA A 887 -14.11 3.97 0.08
CA ALA A 887 -15.48 3.54 -0.22
C ALA A 887 -16.40 3.61 1.01
N TYR A 888 -15.89 3.26 2.20
CA TYR A 888 -16.61 3.44 3.46
C TYR A 888 -17.01 4.90 3.69
N PHE A 889 -16.04 5.81 3.55
CA PHE A 889 -16.33 7.23 3.72
C PHE A 889 -17.24 7.78 2.61
N LEU A 890 -17.06 7.37 1.36
CA LEU A 890 -17.94 7.81 0.26
C LEU A 890 -19.38 7.32 0.43
N ARG A 891 -19.60 6.14 1.01
CA ARG A 891 -20.93 5.59 1.27
C ARG A 891 -21.62 6.31 2.44
N TRP A 892 -20.92 6.56 3.55
CA TRP A 892 -21.53 7.01 4.82
C TRP A 892 -21.22 8.45 5.22
N THR A 893 -20.50 9.17 4.37
CA THR A 893 -20.31 10.61 4.47
C THR A 893 -20.71 11.28 3.16
N SER A 894 -20.19 12.48 2.90
CA SER A 894 -20.52 13.27 1.72
C SER A 894 -19.26 13.56 0.90
N PRO A 895 -19.29 13.52 -0.44
CA PRO A 895 -18.17 13.95 -1.26
C PRO A 895 -17.71 15.38 -0.93
N ALA A 896 -18.65 16.27 -0.60
CA ALA A 896 -18.33 17.64 -0.16
C ALA A 896 -17.55 17.67 1.17
N PHE A 897 -17.91 16.81 2.12
CA PHE A 897 -17.17 16.63 3.38
C PHE A 897 -15.71 16.20 3.11
N LEU A 898 -15.51 15.25 2.20
CA LEU A 898 -14.16 14.80 1.83
C LEU A 898 -13.37 15.92 1.11
N LEU A 899 -14.02 16.73 0.28
CA LEU A 899 -13.39 17.89 -0.34
C LEU A 899 -12.91 18.92 0.70
N PHE A 900 -13.76 19.30 1.67
CA PHE A 900 -13.34 20.17 2.77
C PHE A 900 -12.18 19.56 3.57
N THR A 901 -12.21 18.25 3.79
CA THR A 901 -11.13 17.51 4.46
C THR A 901 -9.81 17.60 3.69
N LEU A 902 -9.83 17.40 2.38
CA LEU A 902 -8.64 17.50 1.50
C LEU A 902 -8.05 18.91 1.52
N ILE A 903 -8.89 19.94 1.50
CA ILE A 903 -8.46 21.35 1.61
C ILE A 903 -7.79 21.58 2.98
N GLY A 904 -8.42 21.13 4.07
CA GLY A 904 -7.87 21.22 5.42
C GLY A 904 -6.55 20.48 5.62
N ALA A 905 -6.44 19.26 5.08
CA ALA A 905 -5.23 18.44 5.10
C ALA A 905 -4.09 19.09 4.31
N SER A 906 -4.38 19.63 3.12
CA SER A 906 -3.41 20.35 2.30
C SER A 906 -2.83 21.57 3.04
N LEU A 907 -3.70 22.31 3.75
CA LEU A 907 -3.29 23.43 4.58
C LEU A 907 -2.49 23.00 5.82
N ALA A 908 -2.85 21.89 6.44
CA ALA A 908 -2.12 21.31 7.57
C ALA A 908 -0.69 20.93 7.18
N LEU A 909 -0.51 20.27 6.03
CA LEU A 909 0.80 19.95 5.46
C LEU A 909 1.63 21.20 5.12
N ALA A 910 0.98 22.26 4.64
CA ALA A 910 1.64 23.51 4.29
C ALA A 910 2.09 24.33 5.51
N ARG A 911 1.26 24.40 6.57
CA ARG A 911 1.48 25.28 7.74
C ARG A 911 2.32 24.65 8.86
N ARG A 912 2.35 23.32 8.97
CA ARG A 912 3.19 22.55 9.94
C ARG A 912 3.03 23.00 11.41
N ARG A 913 1.83 23.42 11.83
CA ARG A 913 1.54 23.72 13.25
C ARG A 913 1.54 22.43 14.10
N LEU A 914 1.64 22.54 15.42
CA LEU A 914 1.60 21.38 16.32
C LEU A 914 0.31 20.56 16.11
N SER A 915 -0.84 21.23 16.16
CA SER A 915 -2.16 20.65 15.87
C SER A 915 -2.21 19.90 14.54
N ASP A 916 -1.57 20.47 13.52
CA ASP A 916 -1.57 19.95 12.15
C ASP A 916 -0.72 18.67 12.07
N GLY A 917 0.44 18.68 12.74
CA GLY A 917 1.28 17.49 12.86
C GLY A 917 0.58 16.36 13.61
N LEU A 918 -0.12 16.66 14.71
CA LEU A 918 -0.85 15.66 15.50
C LEU A 918 -1.99 15.02 14.70
N LEU A 919 -2.83 15.83 14.03
CA LEU A 919 -3.94 15.31 13.22
C LEU A 919 -3.45 14.49 12.02
N MET A 920 -2.42 14.96 11.31
CA MET A 920 -1.88 14.24 10.15
C MET A 920 -1.17 12.94 10.56
N ALA A 921 -0.42 12.95 11.67
CA ALA A 921 0.22 11.75 12.21
C ALA A 921 -0.81 10.73 12.69
N TYR A 922 -1.88 11.20 13.37
CA TYR A 922 -3.02 10.37 13.76
C TYR A 922 -3.65 9.69 12.55
N LEU A 923 -4.01 10.46 11.51
CA LEU A 923 -4.62 9.90 10.30
C LEU A 923 -3.71 8.89 9.61
N LEU A 924 -2.42 9.21 9.47
CA LEU A 924 -1.47 8.33 8.80
C LEU A 924 -1.29 7.01 9.56
N ILE A 925 -0.92 7.07 10.83
CA ILE A 925 -0.60 5.87 11.62
C ILE A 925 -1.85 5.02 11.84
N TYR A 926 -3.00 5.65 12.12
CA TYR A 926 -4.24 4.91 12.29
C TYR A 926 -4.70 4.25 10.98
N SER A 927 -4.56 4.94 9.83
CA SER A 927 -4.89 4.33 8.53
C SER A 927 -4.00 3.13 8.21
N LEU A 928 -2.69 3.23 8.47
CA LEU A 928 -1.76 2.10 8.34
C LEU A 928 -2.14 0.95 9.26
N GLY A 929 -2.53 1.24 10.50
CA GLY A 929 -3.02 0.23 11.45
C GLY A 929 -4.27 -0.50 10.93
N VAL A 930 -5.26 0.23 10.40
CA VAL A 930 -6.48 -0.35 9.82
C VAL A 930 -6.16 -1.23 8.61
N MET A 931 -5.20 -0.84 7.77
CA MET A 931 -4.80 -1.61 6.58
C MET A 931 -4.30 -3.01 6.92
N VAL A 932 -3.73 -3.22 8.10
CA VAL A 932 -3.20 -4.53 8.53
C VAL A 932 -4.32 -5.49 8.95
N TYR A 933 -5.51 -5.01 9.32
CA TYR A 933 -6.63 -5.85 9.77
C TYR A 933 -7.58 -6.27 8.64
N LEU A 934 -8.27 -7.40 8.83
CA LEU A 934 -9.44 -7.79 8.04
C LEU A 934 -10.47 -6.66 8.00
N SER A 935 -11.16 -6.56 6.86
CA SER A 935 -11.87 -5.34 6.51
C SER A 935 -13.23 -5.20 7.14
N TYR A 936 -13.29 -4.58 8.32
CA TYR A 936 -14.54 -4.18 8.95
C TYR A 936 -14.70 -2.66 8.90
N PRO A 937 -15.83 -2.13 8.40
CA PRO A 937 -16.11 -0.69 8.43
C PRO A 937 -15.82 -0.05 9.80
N ARG A 938 -16.31 -0.68 10.89
CA ARG A 938 -16.13 -0.17 12.26
C ARG A 938 -14.68 0.16 12.66
N LEU A 939 -13.68 -0.51 12.07
CA LEU A 939 -12.27 -0.26 12.37
C LEU A 939 -11.77 1.08 11.80
N ALA A 940 -12.34 1.54 10.68
CA ALA A 940 -11.99 2.82 10.06
C ALA A 940 -12.73 4.02 10.69
N LEU A 941 -13.82 3.79 11.44
CA LEU A 941 -14.61 4.86 12.05
C LEU A 941 -13.79 5.85 12.89
N PRO A 942 -12.76 5.44 13.68
CA PRO A 942 -11.99 6.39 14.47
C PRO A 942 -11.12 7.37 13.65
N LEU A 943 -11.03 7.23 12.32
CA LEU A 943 -10.48 8.26 11.45
C LEU A 943 -11.42 9.47 11.31
N LEU A 944 -12.75 9.26 11.42
CA LEU A 944 -13.78 10.27 11.18
C LEU A 944 -13.60 11.57 12.01
N PRO A 945 -13.29 11.53 13.33
CA PRO A 945 -13.09 12.74 14.10
C PRO A 945 -11.95 13.62 13.58
N ALA A 946 -10.82 13.01 13.20
CA ALA A 946 -9.69 13.76 12.64
C ALA A 946 -10.01 14.32 11.25
N LEU A 947 -10.72 13.57 10.41
CA LEU A 947 -11.24 14.06 9.12
C LEU A 947 -12.20 15.25 9.33
N ALA A 948 -13.09 15.18 10.32
CA ALA A 948 -14.04 16.25 10.64
C ALA A 948 -13.35 17.54 11.12
N LEU A 949 -12.32 17.42 11.96
CA LEU A 949 -11.50 18.57 12.38
C LEU A 949 -10.77 19.21 11.19
N LEU A 950 -10.24 18.42 10.27
CA LEU A 950 -9.65 18.92 9.03
C LEU A 950 -10.70 19.54 8.09
N ALA A 951 -11.89 18.96 7.99
CA ALA A 951 -13.00 19.52 7.22
C ALA A 951 -13.41 20.91 7.77
N GLY A 952 -13.55 21.04 9.10
CA GLY A 952 -13.77 22.31 9.78
C GLY A 952 -12.68 23.34 9.45
N LYS A 953 -11.42 22.92 9.46
CA LYS A 953 -10.29 23.77 9.06
C LYS A 953 -10.35 24.18 7.59
N GLY A 954 -10.74 23.27 6.69
CA GLY A 954 -10.95 23.55 5.27
C GLY A 954 -12.05 24.58 5.05
N LEU A 955 -13.19 24.43 5.74
CA LEU A 955 -14.28 25.41 5.74
C LEU A 955 -13.80 26.79 6.21
N LYS A 956 -13.13 26.85 7.37
CA LYS A 956 -12.62 28.11 7.90
C LYS A 956 -11.68 28.80 6.92
N ALA A 957 -10.78 28.05 6.30
CA ALA A 957 -9.85 28.60 5.33
C ALA A 957 -10.57 29.18 4.10
N LEU A 958 -11.63 28.54 3.62
CA LEU A 958 -12.44 29.07 2.52
C LEU A 958 -13.19 30.35 2.93
N LEU A 959 -13.76 30.39 4.14
CA LEU A 959 -14.43 31.59 4.67
C LEU A 959 -13.47 32.77 4.84
N ASP A 960 -12.22 32.49 5.21
CA ASP A 960 -11.17 33.50 5.36
C ASP A 960 -10.70 34.06 4.01
N VAL A 961 -10.72 33.24 2.95
CA VAL A 961 -10.31 33.63 1.59
C VAL A 961 -11.45 34.33 0.83
N ALA A 962 -12.71 34.03 1.14
CA ALA A 962 -13.87 34.55 0.43
C ALA A 962 -14.03 36.07 0.57
N ARG A 963 -14.01 36.78 -0.58
CA ARG A 963 -14.27 38.23 -0.66
C ARG A 963 -15.74 38.48 -1.01
N GLY A 964 -16.39 39.35 -0.22
CA GLY A 964 -17.80 39.71 -0.40
C GLY A 964 -18.78 38.80 0.37
N LYS A 965 -19.93 39.36 0.74
CA LYS A 965 -20.97 38.63 1.50
C LYS A 965 -21.51 37.43 0.72
N ILE A 966 -21.68 37.57 -0.60
CA ILE A 966 -22.25 36.53 -1.48
C ILE A 966 -21.42 35.24 -1.43
N LEU A 967 -20.10 35.31 -1.65
CA LEU A 967 -19.25 34.12 -1.68
C LEU A 967 -19.17 33.43 -0.30
N LYS A 968 -19.16 34.20 0.79
CA LYS A 968 -19.26 33.66 2.15
C LYS A 968 -20.59 32.95 2.38
N THR A 969 -21.70 33.54 1.92
CA THR A 969 -23.02 32.90 1.95
C THR A 969 -23.01 31.60 1.16
N VAL A 970 -22.45 31.56 -0.05
CA VAL A 970 -22.35 30.35 -0.87
C VAL A 970 -21.57 29.24 -0.13
N ILE A 971 -20.42 29.56 0.47
CA ILE A 971 -19.63 28.58 1.23
C ILE A 971 -20.41 28.04 2.44
N LEU A 972 -21.09 28.93 3.18
CA LEU A 972 -21.92 28.52 4.32
C LEU A 972 -23.14 27.70 3.87
N VAL A 973 -23.75 28.01 2.73
CA VAL A 973 -24.83 27.22 2.12
C VAL A 973 -24.31 25.84 1.75
N VAL A 974 -23.17 25.73 1.06
CA VAL A 974 -22.55 24.42 0.72
C VAL A 974 -22.23 23.62 1.98
N ALA A 975 -21.69 24.25 3.02
CA ALA A 975 -21.44 23.60 4.31
C ALA A 975 -22.74 23.13 4.97
N SER A 976 -23.79 23.95 4.94
CA SER A 976 -25.12 23.60 5.49
C SER A 976 -25.78 22.48 4.71
N LEU A 977 -25.71 22.50 3.38
CA LEU A 977 -26.16 21.43 2.49
C LEU A 977 -25.38 20.14 2.73
N THR A 978 -24.08 20.22 3.01
CA THR A 978 -23.26 19.06 3.39
C THR A 978 -23.76 18.45 4.70
N ALA A 979 -24.05 19.28 5.71
CA ALA A 979 -24.62 18.82 6.98
C ALA A 979 -26.03 18.23 6.80
N LEU A 980 -26.85 18.83 5.92
CA LEU A 980 -28.20 18.36 5.61
C LEU A 980 -28.20 17.03 4.82
N ASP A 981 -27.31 16.86 3.85
CA ASP A 981 -27.10 15.59 3.13
C ASP A 981 -26.72 14.47 4.10
N LEU A 982 -25.79 14.73 5.03
CA LEU A 982 -25.43 13.78 6.08
C LEU A 982 -26.64 13.44 6.97
N LEU A 983 -27.43 14.44 7.37
CA LEU A 983 -28.63 14.23 8.17
C LEU A 983 -29.65 13.38 7.41
N GLN A 984 -29.95 13.73 6.16
CA GLN A 984 -30.90 13.02 5.30
C GLN A 984 -30.52 11.56 5.12
N ARG A 985 -29.23 11.24 4.95
CA ARG A 985 -28.72 9.86 4.89
C ARG A 985 -28.89 9.10 6.19
N SER A 986 -28.92 9.79 7.33
CA SER A 986 -29.07 9.20 8.65
C SER A 986 -30.52 8.98 9.07
N VAL A 987 -31.48 9.72 8.51
CA VAL A 987 -32.91 9.60 8.87
C VAL A 987 -33.47 8.18 8.66
N PRO A 988 -33.17 7.44 7.57
CA PRO A 988 -33.63 6.07 7.38
C PRO A 988 -33.23 5.12 8.52
N LEU A 989 -32.13 5.39 9.24
CA LEU A 989 -31.70 4.59 10.38
C LEU A 989 -32.71 4.61 11.54
N LEU A 990 -33.54 5.65 11.64
CA LEU A 990 -34.52 5.79 12.71
C LEU A 990 -35.72 4.85 12.54
N ALA A 991 -35.90 4.28 11.35
CA ALA A 991 -36.92 3.27 11.07
C ALA A 991 -36.44 1.83 11.37
N ILE A 992 -35.14 1.64 11.61
CA ILE A 992 -34.54 0.33 11.87
C ILE A 992 -34.90 -0.14 13.28
N THR A 993 -35.45 -1.36 13.38
CA THR A 993 -35.70 -2.08 14.64
C THR A 993 -34.83 -3.31 14.70
N THR A 994 -34.10 -3.50 15.80
CA THR A 994 -33.09 -4.56 15.93
C THR A 994 -33.41 -5.58 17.02
N ASP A 995 -34.68 -5.67 17.41
CA ASP A 995 -35.21 -6.45 18.52
C ASP A 995 -35.58 -7.90 18.16
N GLY A 996 -35.35 -8.34 16.92
CA GLY A 996 -35.83 -9.64 16.46
C GLY A 996 -35.27 -10.83 17.26
N TYR A 997 -34.05 -10.75 17.78
CA TYR A 997 -33.49 -11.79 18.66
C TYR A 997 -34.18 -11.82 20.03
N ARG A 998 -34.57 -10.65 20.54
CA ARG A 998 -35.36 -10.55 21.77
C ARG A 998 -36.72 -11.22 21.56
N ARG A 999 -37.40 -10.91 20.46
CA ARG A 999 -38.69 -11.52 20.06
C ARG A 999 -38.59 -13.02 19.80
N ALA A 1000 -37.47 -13.47 19.20
CA ALA A 1000 -37.21 -14.89 19.00
C ALA A 1000 -37.04 -15.62 20.34
N ALA A 1001 -36.33 -15.01 21.31
CA ALA A 1001 -36.21 -15.56 22.65
C ALA A 1001 -37.55 -15.61 23.39
N GLU A 1002 -38.38 -14.56 23.30
CA GLU A 1002 -39.74 -14.55 23.84
C GLU A 1002 -40.58 -15.70 23.28
N LEU A 1003 -40.51 -15.95 21.97
CA LEU A 1003 -41.17 -17.10 21.34
C LEU A 1003 -40.67 -18.43 21.91
N LEU A 1004 -39.36 -18.60 22.06
CA LEU A 1004 -38.79 -19.82 22.65
C LEU A 1004 -39.22 -20.04 24.10
N GLU A 1005 -39.34 -18.97 24.89
CA GLU A 1005 -39.77 -19.09 26.28
C GLU A 1005 -41.22 -19.58 26.40
N THR A 1006 -42.07 -19.36 25.40
CA THR A 1006 -43.43 -19.91 25.33
C THR A 1006 -43.51 -21.38 24.89
N ALA A 1007 -42.43 -21.97 24.37
CA ALA A 1007 -42.43 -23.35 23.87
C ALA A 1007 -42.45 -24.38 25.03
N PRO A 1008 -42.95 -25.63 24.82
CA PRO A 1008 -43.00 -26.66 25.86
C PRO A 1008 -41.66 -26.90 26.60
N LYS A 1009 -41.72 -27.19 27.90
CA LYS A 1009 -40.54 -27.55 28.72
C LYS A 1009 -40.10 -28.98 28.37
N GLY A 1010 -38.81 -29.18 28.05
CA GLY A 1010 -38.25 -30.48 27.62
C GLY A 1010 -37.72 -30.53 26.18
N LEU A 1011 -37.85 -29.44 25.42
CA LEU A 1011 -37.29 -29.28 24.09
C LEU A 1011 -35.79 -28.98 24.14
N LEU A 1012 -34.99 -29.66 23.33
CA LEU A 1012 -33.58 -29.32 23.13
C LEU A 1012 -33.49 -28.14 22.15
N ILE A 1013 -32.89 -27.03 22.61
CA ILE A 1013 -32.68 -25.83 21.80
C ILE A 1013 -31.22 -25.83 21.35
N PHE A 1014 -31.01 -25.95 20.04
CA PHE A 1014 -29.68 -25.93 19.46
C PHE A 1014 -29.31 -24.55 18.98
N GLU A 1015 -28.19 -24.07 19.49
CA GLU A 1015 -27.65 -22.76 19.19
C GLU A 1015 -26.55 -22.89 18.12
N LYS A 1016 -26.83 -22.39 16.92
CA LYS A 1016 -25.82 -21.67 16.11
C LYS A 1016 -26.22 -20.19 16.05
N MET A 1017 -26.65 -19.64 17.18
CA MET A 1017 -26.89 -18.19 17.28
C MET A 1017 -25.57 -17.50 17.61
N GLN A 1018 -25.47 -16.24 17.21
CA GLN A 1018 -24.44 -15.37 17.73
C GLN A 1018 -24.60 -15.25 19.26
N SER A 1019 -23.48 -15.11 19.98
CA SER A 1019 -23.39 -15.11 21.46
C SER A 1019 -24.36 -14.15 22.18
N HIS A 1020 -24.92 -13.15 21.49
CA HIS A 1020 -25.90 -12.22 22.03
C HIS A 1020 -27.28 -12.85 22.29
N PHE A 1021 -27.65 -13.95 21.64
CA PHE A 1021 -28.95 -14.59 21.92
C PHE A 1021 -29.04 -15.09 23.37
N ARG A 1022 -27.91 -15.56 23.92
CA ARG A 1022 -27.76 -15.97 25.32
C ARG A 1022 -28.13 -14.88 26.32
N PHE A 1023 -28.12 -13.62 25.90
CA PHE A 1023 -28.55 -12.51 26.75
C PHE A 1023 -30.07 -12.48 26.96
N TYR A 1024 -30.86 -13.03 26.04
CA TYR A 1024 -32.32 -12.93 26.08
C TYR A 1024 -33.04 -14.18 26.59
N THR A 1025 -32.43 -15.36 26.53
CA THR A 1025 -33.06 -16.60 27.01
C THR A 1025 -32.43 -17.10 28.31
N SER A 1026 -33.29 -17.67 29.15
CA SER A 1026 -32.90 -18.39 30.37
C SER A 1026 -32.74 -19.89 30.15
N ARG A 1027 -33.11 -20.40 28.97
CA ARG A 1027 -33.08 -21.82 28.66
C ARG A 1027 -31.66 -22.32 28.40
N PRO A 1028 -31.33 -23.57 28.75
CA PRO A 1028 -30.05 -24.17 28.43
C PRO A 1028 -29.90 -24.29 26.91
N LEU A 1029 -28.84 -23.66 26.37
CA LEU A 1029 -28.50 -23.69 24.95
C LEU A 1029 -27.38 -24.70 24.71
N HIS A 1030 -27.54 -25.52 23.68
CA HIS A 1030 -26.58 -26.57 23.30
C HIS A 1030 -25.89 -26.21 21.99
N LEU A 1031 -24.55 -26.18 21.97
CA LEU A 1031 -23.75 -25.87 20.77
C LEU A 1031 -23.78 -27.03 19.77
N ALA A 1032 -24.12 -26.74 18.51
CA ALA A 1032 -24.37 -27.75 17.47
C ALA A 1032 -23.16 -28.65 17.13
N ASP A 1033 -21.94 -28.18 17.35
CA ASP A 1033 -20.67 -28.86 17.07
C ASP A 1033 -20.22 -29.81 18.20
N HIS A 1034 -20.80 -29.70 19.39
CA HIS A 1034 -20.41 -30.51 20.55
C HIS A 1034 -20.75 -32.01 20.33
N PRO A 1035 -19.85 -32.97 20.63
CA PRO A 1035 -20.06 -34.39 20.34
C PRO A 1035 -21.36 -35.00 20.92
N LYS A 1036 -21.72 -34.60 22.15
CA LYS A 1036 -22.99 -35.01 22.79
C LYS A 1036 -24.23 -34.44 22.09
N VAL A 1037 -24.09 -33.28 21.44
CA VAL A 1037 -25.16 -32.62 20.70
C VAL A 1037 -25.34 -33.29 19.34
N ARG A 1038 -24.26 -33.64 18.65
CA ARG A 1038 -24.31 -34.48 17.44
C ARG A 1038 -25.01 -35.82 17.72
N LEU A 1039 -24.68 -36.46 18.84
CA LEU A 1039 -25.36 -37.70 19.25
C LEU A 1039 -26.86 -37.50 19.51
N ALA A 1040 -27.23 -36.39 20.17
CA ALA A 1040 -28.62 -36.06 20.43
C ALA A 1040 -29.40 -35.75 19.15
N LEU A 1041 -28.81 -34.98 18.21
CA LEU A 1041 -29.41 -34.62 16.92
C LEU A 1041 -29.85 -35.82 16.07
N ALA A 1042 -29.22 -36.98 16.28
CA ALA A 1042 -29.50 -38.24 15.59
C ALA A 1042 -30.52 -39.16 16.31
N GLN A 1043 -31.02 -38.80 17.50
CA GLN A 1043 -31.96 -39.61 18.28
C GLN A 1043 -33.44 -39.36 17.88
N GLU A 1044 -34.23 -40.45 17.81
CA GLU A 1044 -35.67 -40.41 17.53
C GLU A 1044 -36.50 -39.77 18.68
N GLY A 1045 -37.51 -38.97 18.32
CA GLY A 1045 -38.50 -38.42 19.25
C GLY A 1045 -38.17 -37.05 19.87
N THR A 1046 -36.98 -36.52 19.62
CA THR A 1046 -36.56 -35.22 20.16
C THR A 1046 -36.99 -34.07 19.25
N LYS A 1047 -37.67 -33.07 19.81
CA LYS A 1047 -38.16 -31.88 19.09
C LYS A 1047 -37.20 -30.71 19.29
N TYR A 1048 -36.86 -30.01 18.20
CA TYR A 1048 -35.81 -29.00 18.18
C TYR A 1048 -36.31 -27.62 17.76
N PHE A 1049 -35.60 -26.57 18.20
CA PHE A 1049 -35.74 -25.21 17.70
C PHE A 1049 -34.41 -24.70 17.16
N PHE A 1050 -34.41 -24.20 15.93
CA PHE A 1050 -33.28 -23.48 15.31
C PHE A 1050 -33.67 -22.03 15.10
N VAL A 1051 -32.82 -21.07 15.45
CA VAL A 1051 -33.04 -19.65 15.17
C VAL A 1051 -31.88 -19.15 14.33
N ASP A 1052 -32.18 -18.70 13.11
CA ASP A 1052 -31.20 -18.32 12.09
C ASP A 1052 -31.36 -16.84 11.72
N GLN A 1053 -30.26 -16.08 11.70
CA GLN A 1053 -30.19 -14.81 10.95
C GLN A 1053 -29.13 -14.83 9.85
N THR A 1054 -28.30 -15.88 9.77
CA THR A 1054 -27.58 -16.41 8.61
C THR A 1054 -26.52 -17.42 9.05
N LEU A 1055 -26.58 -18.60 8.45
CA LEU A 1055 -25.46 -19.50 8.21
C LEU A 1055 -24.33 -18.77 7.47
N THR A 1056 -23.40 -18.18 8.18
CA THR A 1056 -22.11 -17.77 7.62
C THR A 1056 -21.01 -18.18 8.59
N TRP A 1057 -19.81 -18.46 8.08
CA TRP A 1057 -18.56 -18.83 8.77
C TRP A 1057 -18.22 -20.31 8.93
N GLU A 1058 -19.17 -21.23 9.00
CA GLU A 1058 -18.87 -22.66 9.18
C GLU A 1058 -19.61 -23.54 8.19
N ALA A 1059 -18.85 -24.36 7.46
CA ALA A 1059 -19.36 -25.24 6.42
C ALA A 1059 -20.26 -26.36 6.95
N PHE A 1060 -20.11 -26.75 8.21
CA PHE A 1060 -20.86 -27.86 8.79
C PHE A 1060 -22.35 -27.53 8.98
N PRO A 1061 -22.75 -26.40 9.61
CA PRO A 1061 -24.17 -26.10 9.77
C PRO A 1061 -24.89 -25.71 8.48
N GLU A 1062 -24.16 -25.17 7.49
CA GLU A 1062 -24.71 -24.86 6.17
C GLU A 1062 -25.14 -26.15 5.46
N ARG A 1063 -24.21 -27.13 5.41
CA ARG A 1063 -24.50 -28.48 4.94
C ARG A 1063 -25.59 -29.16 5.76
N LEU A 1064 -25.60 -28.99 7.09
CA LEU A 1064 -26.64 -29.56 7.97
C LEU A 1064 -28.02 -29.00 7.59
N PHE A 1065 -28.14 -27.69 7.36
CA PHE A 1065 -29.41 -27.07 6.99
C PHE A 1065 -29.84 -27.47 5.58
N GLU A 1066 -28.93 -27.48 4.61
CA GLU A 1066 -29.20 -27.92 3.24
C GLU A 1066 -29.65 -29.39 3.19
N GLN A 1067 -28.95 -30.29 3.87
CA GLN A 1067 -29.28 -31.73 3.92
C GLN A 1067 -30.60 -32.02 4.64
N ASN A 1068 -31.08 -31.11 5.49
CA ASN A 1068 -32.28 -31.30 6.29
C ASN A 1068 -33.41 -30.33 5.97
N ARG A 1069 -33.36 -29.65 4.82
CA ARG A 1069 -34.34 -28.62 4.46
C ARG A 1069 -35.78 -29.12 4.54
N ASP A 1070 -36.03 -30.35 4.10
CA ASP A 1070 -37.37 -30.96 4.12
C ASP A 1070 -37.82 -31.41 5.52
N ARG A 1071 -36.88 -31.54 6.46
CA ARG A 1071 -37.14 -31.92 7.86
C ARG A 1071 -37.39 -30.69 8.75
N LEU A 1072 -36.98 -29.50 8.31
CA LEU A 1072 -37.10 -28.24 9.04
C LEU A 1072 -38.40 -27.49 8.67
N LYS A 1073 -39.33 -27.40 9.62
CA LYS A 1073 -40.56 -26.63 9.50
C LYS A 1073 -40.36 -25.20 10.02
N LEU A 1074 -40.50 -24.20 9.17
CA LEU A 1074 -40.47 -22.79 9.60
C LEU A 1074 -41.67 -22.48 10.51
N ILE A 1075 -41.43 -22.08 11.74
CA ILE A 1075 -42.44 -21.71 12.75
C ILE A 1075 -42.68 -20.20 12.74
N ALA A 1076 -41.61 -19.41 12.64
CA ALA A 1076 -41.69 -17.97 12.71
C ALA A 1076 -40.64 -17.32 11.80
N LYS A 1077 -41.07 -16.26 11.10
CA LYS A 1077 -40.22 -15.34 10.35
C LYS A 1077 -40.36 -13.97 11.00
N LEU A 1078 -39.40 -13.60 11.84
CA LEU A 1078 -39.43 -12.37 12.62
C LEU A 1078 -38.62 -11.30 11.89
N PRO A 1079 -39.20 -10.11 11.60
CA PRO A 1079 -38.42 -9.02 11.02
C PRO A 1079 -37.33 -8.59 12.02
N ASN A 1080 -36.10 -8.51 11.53
CA ASN A 1080 -34.98 -7.96 12.27
C ASN A 1080 -34.09 -7.17 11.31
N PRO A 1081 -34.58 -6.05 10.74
CA PRO A 1081 -33.74 -5.19 9.92
C PRO A 1081 -32.59 -4.70 10.81
N THR A 1082 -31.40 -5.24 10.63
CA THR A 1082 -30.21 -4.74 11.34
C THR A 1082 -29.64 -3.56 10.58
N TYR A 1083 -28.73 -2.81 11.21
CA TYR A 1083 -27.75 -2.07 10.43
C TYR A 1083 -27.16 -3.06 9.41
N GLU A 1084 -27.23 -2.76 8.10
CA GLU A 1084 -26.91 -3.69 6.99
C GLU A 1084 -25.77 -4.64 7.39
N ILE A 1085 -25.98 -5.96 7.40
CA ILE A 1085 -25.07 -6.95 8.03
C ILE A 1085 -23.59 -6.82 7.61
N VAL A 1086 -23.35 -6.23 6.43
CA VAL A 1086 -22.03 -5.86 5.92
C VAL A 1086 -21.24 -4.94 6.86
N TYR A 1087 -21.89 -4.10 7.68
CA TYR A 1087 -21.21 -3.29 8.71
C TYR A 1087 -20.55 -4.13 9.80
N LEU A 1088 -21.10 -5.32 10.02
CA LEU A 1088 -20.79 -6.21 11.13
C LEU A 1088 -19.83 -7.33 10.70
N GLN A 1089 -19.69 -7.55 9.40
CA GLN A 1089 -18.86 -8.59 8.81
C GLN A 1089 -17.73 -8.00 7.96
N PRO A 1090 -16.73 -8.82 7.54
CA PRO A 1090 -15.76 -8.36 6.58
C PRO A 1090 -16.45 -7.90 5.29
N ALA A 1091 -16.21 -6.65 4.92
CA ALA A 1091 -16.71 -6.02 3.72
C ALA A 1091 -15.69 -6.19 2.58
N SER A 1092 -16.20 -6.41 1.37
CA SER A 1092 -15.43 -6.34 0.12
C SER A 1092 -15.93 -5.17 -0.71
N LEU A 1093 -15.16 -4.76 -1.72
CA LEU A 1093 -15.60 -3.71 -2.65
C LEU A 1093 -16.91 -4.08 -3.36
N GLU A 1094 -17.09 -5.37 -3.66
CA GLU A 1094 -18.31 -5.89 -4.26
C GLU A 1094 -19.51 -5.81 -3.31
N LYS A 1095 -19.34 -6.19 -2.04
CA LYS A 1095 -20.38 -5.98 -1.02
C LYS A 1095 -20.76 -4.50 -0.91
N MET A 1096 -19.78 -3.59 -0.94
CA MET A 1096 -20.03 -2.14 -0.93
C MET A 1096 -20.81 -1.64 -2.15
N ARG A 1097 -20.60 -2.22 -3.34
CA ARG A 1097 -21.37 -1.90 -4.55
C ARG A 1097 -22.80 -2.41 -4.47
N ARG A 1098 -23.02 -3.64 -4.04
CA ARG A 1098 -24.37 -4.21 -3.83
C ARG A 1098 -25.18 -3.40 -2.82
N LEU A 1099 -24.54 -2.94 -1.75
CA LEU A 1099 -25.14 -1.98 -0.82
C LEU A 1099 -25.50 -0.64 -1.48
N ALA A 1100 -24.63 -0.11 -2.36
CA ALA A 1100 -24.91 1.10 -3.13
C ALA A 1100 -26.20 0.97 -3.96
N ASN A 1101 -26.49 -0.23 -4.43
CA ASN A 1101 -27.68 -0.57 -5.22
C ASN A 1101 -28.88 -1.06 -4.38
N ASN A 1102 -28.81 -1.05 -3.03
CA ASN A 1102 -29.82 -1.58 -2.12
C ASN A 1102 -30.15 -3.09 -2.30
N GLU A 1103 -29.21 -3.88 -2.80
CA GLU A 1103 -29.34 -5.32 -3.07
C GLU A 1103 -29.01 -6.17 -1.83
N ILE A 1104 -29.81 -6.04 -0.77
CA ILE A 1104 -29.64 -6.81 0.48
C ILE A 1104 -30.52 -8.06 0.42
N PRO A 1105 -29.94 -9.29 0.47
CA PRO A 1105 -30.71 -10.53 0.51
C PRO A 1105 -31.69 -10.58 1.69
N ASP A 1106 -32.85 -11.21 1.46
CA ASP A 1106 -33.93 -11.30 2.45
C ASP A 1106 -33.51 -12.05 3.72
N GLU A 1107 -32.61 -13.01 3.62
CA GLU A 1107 -32.06 -13.76 4.76
C GLU A 1107 -31.42 -12.87 5.83
N TYR A 1108 -30.93 -11.68 5.48
CA TYR A 1108 -30.34 -10.71 6.42
C TYR A 1108 -31.36 -9.77 7.08
N ARG A 1109 -32.62 -9.80 6.63
CA ARG A 1109 -33.70 -8.93 7.12
C ARG A 1109 -34.59 -9.61 8.14
N TYR A 1110 -34.49 -10.92 8.28
CA TYR A 1110 -35.37 -11.72 9.11
C TYR A 1110 -34.58 -12.70 9.98
N ILE A 1111 -35.15 -13.00 11.14
CA ILE A 1111 -34.78 -14.14 11.96
C ILE A 1111 -35.78 -15.26 11.69
N PHE A 1112 -35.28 -16.42 11.30
CA PHE A 1112 -36.08 -17.59 11.00
C PHE A 1112 -36.00 -18.59 12.15
N VAL A 1113 -37.16 -19.00 12.65
CA VAL A 1113 -37.27 -19.98 13.73
C VAL A 1113 -37.85 -21.27 13.16
N TYR A 1114 -37.09 -22.36 13.17
CA TYR A 1114 -37.50 -23.65 12.63
C TYR A 1114 -37.77 -24.67 13.75
N ARG A 1115 -38.74 -25.58 13.52
CA ARG A 1115 -38.96 -26.81 14.26
C ARG A 1115 -38.56 -28.01 13.42
N THR A 1116 -38.14 -29.07 14.06
CA THR A 1116 -38.25 -30.41 13.46
C THR A 1116 -38.78 -31.38 14.52
N ASP A 1117 -39.60 -32.32 14.04
CA ASP A 1117 -40.15 -33.43 14.83
C ASP A 1117 -39.45 -34.76 14.42
N GLN A 1118 -38.43 -34.70 13.55
CA GLN A 1118 -37.65 -35.83 13.00
C GLN A 1118 -36.14 -35.68 13.29
N PRO A 1119 -35.38 -36.79 13.39
CA PRO A 1119 -33.92 -36.75 13.49
C PRO A 1119 -33.28 -36.02 12.30
N LEU A 1120 -32.18 -35.29 12.53
CA LEU A 1120 -31.43 -34.63 11.45
C LEU A 1120 -30.34 -35.56 10.89
N VAL A 1121 -30.14 -35.53 9.57
CA VAL A 1121 -28.98 -36.12 8.89
C VAL A 1121 -27.76 -35.25 9.18
N LEU A 1122 -26.74 -35.81 9.79
CA LEU A 1122 -25.50 -35.08 10.06
C LEU A 1122 -24.58 -35.11 8.82
N PRO A 1123 -23.95 -33.99 8.45
CA PRO A 1123 -22.91 -33.98 7.42
C PRO A 1123 -21.68 -34.75 7.90
N ASP A 1124 -21.04 -35.47 6.97
CA ASP A 1124 -19.74 -36.14 7.18
C ASP A 1124 -18.61 -35.17 7.55
#